data_AF-A0A914X3M0-F1
#
_entry.id   AF-A0A914X3M0-F1
#
_cell.length_a   1.000
_cell.length_b   1.000
_cell.length_c   1.000
_cell.angle_alpha   90.00
_cell.angle_beta   90.00
_cell.angle_gamma   90.00
#
_symmetry.space_group_name_H-M   'P 1'
#
loop_
_entity.id
_entity.type
_entity.pdbx_description
1 polymer ?
#
loop_
_entity_poly.entity_id
_entity_poly.type
_entity_poly.pdbx_seq_one_letter_code
_entity_poly.pdbx_strand_id
1 'polypeptide(L)'
;MGKRRNEMPPHLFATSDEAYRNMVQDRENQSMLITGESGAGKTENTKKVISYFAIVGATQNAAGKEKASGGAKGGTLEEQIVQTNPVLEAFGNAKTVRNNNSSRFGKFIRVHFSGSGKLAGGDIEHYLLEKSRVVRQAQGERSYHIFYQIMSGFDPKLREKLQLTNDLKYYHFVSQAELTIEGVNDKEEMGLTQEAFDIMGFEDWETECLYKNAAGMMHMGEMKFKQRPREEQAEADGDEDAKNAGICFGVDAEAFLKALTKPRVRVGTEWVNKGQNLEQVSWAVSGLAKAIYARMFHWLIKRCNKTLDAKAMERKYFIGVLDIAGFEIFDFNSFEQLWINFVNEKLQQFFNHHMFVLEQEEYKREGIQWTFIDFGLDLQSCIELIEKPLGIISMLDEECIVPKATDMTYVQKLNDQHLGKHPNFQKPRPPKGKQAEAHFAIAHYAGIVRYNATNFLEKNKDPLNDTAVAVLKNGSGNQLMLDIWEDYQTQEEAALAAKDGGGGGKKKGKSSSFMTVSMIYRESLNNLMHMLHQTHPHFIRCIIPNEKKQSGVIDSALVLNQLTCNGVLEGIRICRKGFPNRMLYPDFKHRYSILAAAAAKSASDEKAASVAVTDALCSEGNLKDEEFKIGITKIFFKAGILARLEDIRDEKLSAIMTGFQTRIRSYLAQTDVKRRHEQRAGLLIVQRNVRSWLQLRTWEWFKLYGKVKPMLRAGKEQEEMDALTVKIKELEDNLTKEEGTRKELESQLAKLVEEKNELFQRLQNEESGKSDYEARLTKLQAQKSDMDKQLNELNERLADQEDRNSDLGRAKKKAEQEIDNLKKNVSDLELSLRKAETEKQNREHNIRSLQDEMGAQDETVAKLNKEKKHQEEVRSKFVDDGERENGFSDPAAMTFLITQKY
;
A
#
# COMPACT_ATOMS: atom_id res chain seq x y z
N MET A 1 -8.89 -23.25 25.67
CA MET A 1 -10.21 -22.59 25.63
C MET A 1 -10.57 -22.19 27.05
N GLY A 2 -10.93 -20.92 27.28
CA GLY A 2 -11.50 -20.47 28.55
C GLY A 2 -10.55 -20.36 29.76
N LYS A 3 -9.28 -20.77 29.63
CA LYS A 3 -8.23 -20.61 30.67
C LYS A 3 -7.53 -19.25 30.63
N ARG A 4 -7.16 -18.70 31.77
CA ARG A 4 -6.49 -17.38 31.88
C ARG A 4 -5.12 -17.40 31.20
N ARG A 5 -4.64 -16.23 30.76
CA ARG A 5 -3.32 -16.06 30.10
C ARG A 5 -2.16 -16.60 30.92
N ASN A 6 -2.25 -16.56 32.26
CA ASN A 6 -1.23 -17.09 33.18
C ASN A 6 -1.41 -18.57 33.54
N GLU A 7 -2.59 -19.17 33.31
CA GLU A 7 -2.85 -20.61 33.50
C GLU A 7 -2.35 -21.46 32.31
N MET A 8 -2.05 -20.80 31.19
CA MET A 8 -1.57 -21.42 29.96
C MET A 8 -0.09 -21.09 29.76
N PRO A 9 0.72 -22.03 29.23
CA PRO A 9 2.06 -21.68 28.77
C PRO A 9 2.00 -20.63 27.66
N PRO A 10 3.06 -19.83 27.45
CA PRO A 10 3.11 -18.81 26.41
C PRO A 10 3.05 -19.47 25.01
N HIS A 11 1.84 -19.55 24.47
CA HIS A 11 1.53 -20.19 23.20
C HIS A 11 0.49 -19.36 22.45
N LEU A 12 0.53 -19.42 21.12
CA LEU A 12 -0.30 -18.65 20.20
C LEU A 12 -1.80 -18.66 20.54
N PHE A 13 -2.31 -19.82 20.94
CA PHE A 13 -3.71 -20.00 21.37
C PHE A 13 -4.12 -19.13 22.56
N ALA A 14 -3.19 -18.77 23.47
CA ALA A 14 -3.49 -17.87 24.57
C ALA A 14 -3.74 -16.43 24.08
N THR A 15 -2.94 -15.97 23.11
CA THR A 15 -3.13 -14.66 22.45
C THR A 15 -4.41 -14.63 21.61
N SER A 16 -4.77 -15.74 20.94
CA SER A 16 -6.06 -15.86 20.25
C SER A 16 -7.24 -15.86 21.22
N ASP A 17 -7.16 -16.57 22.35
CA ASP A 17 -8.21 -16.57 23.39
C ASP A 17 -8.35 -15.19 24.05
N GLU A 18 -7.25 -14.46 24.23
CA GLU A 18 -7.22 -13.07 24.70
C GLU A 18 -7.90 -12.11 23.71
N ALA A 19 -7.53 -12.12 22.43
CA ALA A 19 -8.19 -11.32 21.39
C ALA A 19 -9.70 -11.63 21.28
N TYR A 20 -10.07 -12.92 21.32
CA TYR A 20 -11.48 -13.34 21.31
C TYR A 20 -12.26 -12.83 22.52
N ARG A 21 -11.68 -12.89 23.73
CA ARG A 21 -12.30 -12.37 24.95
C ARG A 21 -12.49 -10.87 24.94
N ASN A 22 -11.50 -10.11 24.47
CA ASN A 22 -11.56 -8.66 24.42
C ASN A 22 -12.66 -8.22 23.45
N MET A 23 -12.72 -8.82 22.25
CA MET A 23 -13.83 -8.61 21.30
C MET A 23 -15.22 -8.86 21.94
N VAL A 24 -15.37 -9.93 22.74
CA VAL A 24 -16.65 -10.31 23.35
C VAL A 24 -17.02 -9.45 24.57
N GLN A 25 -16.04 -8.97 25.34
CA GLN A 25 -16.25 -8.10 26.52
C GLN A 25 -16.38 -6.64 26.13
N ASP A 26 -15.38 -6.10 25.41
CA ASP A 26 -15.21 -4.69 25.11
C ASP A 26 -16.05 -4.25 23.89
N ARG A 27 -16.48 -5.22 23.07
CA ARG A 27 -17.28 -5.03 21.83
C ARG A 27 -16.55 -4.24 20.73
N GLU A 28 -15.23 -4.20 20.79
CA GLU A 28 -14.36 -3.59 19.78
C GLU A 28 -13.78 -4.65 18.83
N ASN A 29 -13.64 -4.31 17.54
CA ASN A 29 -12.98 -5.15 16.56
C ASN A 29 -11.49 -5.30 16.88
N GLN A 30 -10.93 -6.46 16.63
CA GLN A 30 -9.53 -6.78 16.95
C GLN A 30 -8.74 -7.09 15.68
N SER A 31 -7.41 -6.98 15.74
CA SER A 31 -6.54 -7.51 14.69
C SER A 31 -5.39 -8.32 15.29
N MET A 32 -4.89 -9.30 14.54
CA MET A 32 -3.71 -10.09 14.90
C MET A 32 -2.65 -9.92 13.80
N LEU A 33 -1.59 -9.18 14.11
CA LEU A 33 -0.54 -8.85 13.14
C LEU A 33 0.64 -9.81 13.33
N ILE A 34 0.83 -10.72 12.38
CA ILE A 34 1.91 -11.70 12.41
C ILE A 34 3.07 -11.15 11.57
N THR A 35 4.17 -10.81 12.25
CA THR A 35 5.32 -10.06 11.70
C THR A 35 6.62 -10.85 11.84
N GLY A 36 7.62 -10.53 11.02
CA GLY A 36 8.91 -11.22 10.98
C GLY A 36 9.44 -11.44 9.56
N GLU A 37 10.69 -11.86 9.43
CA GLU A 37 11.37 -12.03 8.13
C GLU A 37 10.76 -13.12 7.23
N SER A 38 11.15 -13.12 5.95
CA SER A 38 10.72 -14.12 4.96
C SER A 38 11.26 -15.50 5.32
N GLY A 39 10.37 -16.46 5.59
CA GLY A 39 10.70 -17.80 6.11
C GLY A 39 10.44 -18.03 7.61
N ALA A 40 10.09 -17.00 8.39
CA ALA A 40 9.88 -17.12 9.85
C ALA A 40 8.63 -17.93 10.30
N GLY A 41 7.92 -18.62 9.39
CA GLY A 41 6.74 -19.44 9.73
C GLY A 41 5.47 -18.65 10.04
N LYS A 42 5.29 -17.44 9.48
CA LYS A 42 4.11 -16.59 9.72
C LYS A 42 2.80 -17.30 9.40
N THR A 43 2.67 -17.85 8.18
CA THR A 43 1.47 -18.58 7.72
C THR A 43 1.12 -19.82 8.55
N GLU A 44 2.12 -20.51 9.12
CA GLU A 44 1.87 -21.63 10.05
C GLU A 44 1.31 -21.17 11.41
N ASN A 45 1.57 -19.93 11.80
CA ASN A 45 0.91 -19.30 12.93
C ASN A 45 -0.49 -18.80 12.52
N THR A 46 -0.65 -18.21 11.33
CA THR A 46 -1.97 -17.85 10.75
C THR A 46 -2.94 -19.03 10.76
N LYS A 47 -2.52 -20.21 10.27
CA LYS A 47 -3.29 -21.46 10.31
C LYS A 47 -3.77 -21.79 11.73
N LYS A 48 -2.86 -21.78 12.71
CA LYS A 48 -3.16 -22.10 14.12
C LYS A 48 -4.09 -21.08 14.79
N VAL A 49 -3.93 -19.78 14.52
CA VAL A 49 -4.87 -18.72 14.97
C VAL A 49 -6.27 -18.99 14.42
N ILE A 50 -6.38 -19.26 13.12
CA ILE A 50 -7.65 -19.51 12.44
C ILE A 50 -8.31 -20.79 12.94
N SER A 51 -7.58 -21.89 13.08
CA SER A 51 -8.12 -23.12 13.69
C SER A 51 -8.60 -22.90 15.13
N TYR A 52 -7.95 -22.04 15.90
CA TYR A 52 -8.42 -21.68 17.25
C TYR A 52 -9.76 -20.96 17.20
N PHE A 53 -9.89 -19.95 16.34
CA PHE A 53 -11.14 -19.20 16.17
C PHE A 53 -12.27 -20.05 15.59
N ALA A 54 -11.98 -20.96 14.66
CA ALA A 54 -12.96 -21.91 14.15
C ALA A 54 -13.49 -22.79 15.29
N ILE A 55 -12.61 -23.41 16.09
CA ILE A 55 -13.02 -24.33 17.17
C ILE A 55 -13.72 -23.61 18.34
N VAL A 56 -13.31 -22.38 18.69
CA VAL A 56 -13.93 -21.61 19.79
C VAL A 56 -15.22 -20.91 19.36
N GLY A 57 -15.29 -20.42 18.12
CA GLY A 57 -16.50 -19.81 17.56
C GLY A 57 -17.57 -20.84 17.12
N ALA A 58 -17.20 -22.11 17.00
CA ALA A 58 -18.10 -23.20 16.62
C ALA A 58 -19.29 -23.35 17.58
N THR A 59 -20.44 -23.74 17.03
CA THR A 59 -21.53 -24.23 17.88
C THR A 59 -21.22 -25.64 18.38
N GLN A 60 -21.27 -25.88 19.70
CA GLN A 60 -21.00 -27.20 20.29
C GLN A 60 -21.89 -28.33 19.74
N ASN A 61 -23.04 -27.98 19.14
CA ASN A 61 -23.92 -28.90 18.42
C ASN A 61 -23.28 -29.54 17.16
N ALA A 62 -22.17 -29.01 16.65
CA ALA A 62 -21.41 -29.58 15.54
C ALA A 62 -20.65 -30.86 15.93
N ALA A 63 -20.20 -30.97 17.19
CA ALA A 63 -19.36 -32.07 17.70
C ALA A 63 -20.06 -33.44 17.79
N GLY A 64 -21.31 -33.55 17.32
CA GLY A 64 -22.11 -34.78 17.28
C GLY A 64 -22.85 -35.01 15.97
N LYS A 65 -22.51 -34.29 14.88
CA LYS A 65 -22.98 -34.60 13.53
C LYS A 65 -21.88 -35.29 12.74
N GLU A 66 -22.11 -36.56 12.39
CA GLU A 66 -21.27 -37.26 11.42
C GLU A 66 -21.34 -36.58 10.04
N LYS A 67 -20.33 -36.82 9.19
CA LYS A 67 -20.27 -36.28 7.82
C LYS A 67 -21.58 -36.57 7.09
N ALA A 68 -22.12 -35.58 6.37
CA ALA A 68 -23.31 -35.76 5.55
C ALA A 68 -23.09 -36.84 4.49
N SER A 69 -23.61 -38.04 4.72
CA SER A 69 -23.27 -39.27 3.99
C SER A 69 -23.99 -39.37 2.64
N GLY A 70 -23.78 -38.38 1.76
CA GLY A 70 -24.64 -38.16 0.59
C GLY A 70 -23.99 -37.41 -0.58
N GLY A 71 -22.67 -37.48 -0.76
CA GLY A 71 -21.98 -37.05 -1.98
C GLY A 71 -22.00 -35.55 -2.31
N ALA A 72 -22.60 -34.71 -1.47
CA ALA A 72 -22.62 -33.26 -1.65
C ALA A 72 -21.24 -32.65 -1.34
N LYS A 73 -20.75 -31.78 -2.23
CA LYS A 73 -19.60 -30.91 -1.96
C LYS A 73 -19.98 -29.84 -0.92
N GLY A 74 -18.99 -29.36 -0.16
CA GLY A 74 -19.18 -28.41 0.95
C GLY A 74 -19.04 -29.05 2.34
N GLY A 75 -18.06 -28.59 3.11
CA GLY A 75 -17.93 -28.89 4.54
C GLY A 75 -18.68 -27.88 5.44
N THR A 76 -18.40 -27.93 6.74
CA THR A 76 -18.82 -26.89 7.70
C THR A 76 -18.08 -25.57 7.45
N LEU A 77 -18.62 -24.45 7.95
CA LEU A 77 -17.99 -23.13 7.84
C LEU A 77 -16.60 -23.12 8.49
N GLU A 78 -16.49 -23.82 9.62
CA GLU A 78 -15.26 -24.05 10.39
C GLU A 78 -14.20 -24.78 9.54
N GLU A 79 -14.59 -25.83 8.80
CA GLU A 79 -13.71 -26.56 7.88
C GLU A 79 -13.34 -25.72 6.65
N GLN A 80 -14.30 -25.00 6.07
CA GLN A 80 -14.08 -24.13 4.90
C GLN A 80 -13.07 -23.01 5.18
N ILE A 81 -13.20 -22.33 6.32
CA ILE A 81 -12.25 -21.29 6.75
C ILE A 81 -10.81 -21.83 6.86
N VAL A 82 -10.64 -23.08 7.31
CA VAL A 82 -9.32 -23.74 7.36
C VAL A 82 -8.84 -24.12 5.95
N GLN A 83 -9.68 -24.83 5.18
CA GLN A 83 -9.36 -25.36 3.84
C GLN A 83 -9.21 -24.29 2.75
N THR A 84 -9.60 -23.05 3.02
CA THR A 84 -9.26 -21.92 2.13
C THR A 84 -7.73 -21.72 2.05
N ASN A 85 -6.94 -22.12 3.05
CA ASN A 85 -5.48 -21.93 3.02
C ASN A 85 -4.77 -22.79 1.96
N PRO A 86 -4.94 -24.14 1.90
CA PRO A 86 -4.39 -24.95 0.79
C PRO A 86 -4.69 -24.40 -0.62
N VAL A 87 -5.94 -23.98 -0.88
CA VAL A 87 -6.34 -23.38 -2.17
C VAL A 87 -5.53 -22.11 -2.48
N LEU A 88 -5.36 -21.22 -1.49
CA LEU A 88 -4.58 -19.99 -1.67
C LEU A 88 -3.06 -20.22 -1.66
N GLU A 89 -2.57 -21.31 -1.06
CA GLU A 89 -1.14 -21.66 -1.08
C GLU A 89 -0.75 -22.30 -2.42
N ALA A 90 -1.60 -23.13 -3.03
CA ALA A 90 -1.37 -23.66 -4.38
C ALA A 90 -1.23 -22.55 -5.45
N PHE A 91 -2.09 -21.53 -5.39
CA PHE A 91 -2.13 -20.42 -6.36
C PHE A 91 -1.40 -19.14 -5.91
N GLY A 92 -0.79 -19.13 -4.72
CA GLY A 92 -0.19 -17.92 -4.12
C GLY A 92 1.18 -18.13 -3.46
N ASN A 93 1.60 -19.37 -3.24
CA ASN A 93 2.93 -19.69 -2.71
C ASN A 93 3.86 -20.27 -3.79
N ALA A 94 5.17 -20.09 -3.56
CA ALA A 94 6.26 -20.62 -4.38
C ALA A 94 7.49 -20.93 -3.50
N LYS A 95 8.45 -21.71 -4.03
CA LYS A 95 9.78 -21.88 -3.42
C LYS A 95 10.66 -20.65 -3.73
N THR A 96 11.26 -20.07 -2.70
CA THR A 96 12.36 -19.11 -2.78
C THR A 96 13.63 -19.76 -2.23
N VAL A 97 14.79 -19.12 -2.42
CA VAL A 97 16.06 -19.59 -1.84
C VAL A 97 15.95 -19.81 -0.32
N ARG A 98 15.30 -18.88 0.40
CA ARG A 98 15.16 -18.92 1.88
C ARG A 98 13.98 -19.76 2.39
N ASN A 99 12.91 -19.93 1.63
CA ASN A 99 11.70 -20.63 2.09
C ASN A 99 11.09 -21.52 0.99
N ASN A 100 10.88 -22.80 1.29
CA ASN A 100 10.32 -23.79 0.37
C ASN A 100 8.82 -23.58 0.10
N ASN A 101 8.07 -23.02 1.05
CA ASN A 101 6.65 -22.66 0.89
C ASN A 101 6.43 -21.19 1.26
N SER A 102 6.74 -20.28 0.33
CA SER A 102 6.67 -18.83 0.56
C SER A 102 5.48 -18.21 -0.15
N SER A 103 4.54 -17.65 0.62
CA SER A 103 3.51 -16.77 0.07
C SER A 103 4.15 -15.57 -0.63
N ARG A 104 3.71 -15.31 -1.87
CA ARG A 104 4.13 -14.17 -2.72
C ARG A 104 2.99 -13.17 -2.91
N PHE A 105 2.11 -13.10 -1.91
CA PHE A 105 1.00 -12.16 -1.73
C PHE A 105 0.84 -11.93 -0.22
N GLY A 106 0.26 -10.80 0.18
CA GLY A 106 -0.27 -10.60 1.52
C GLY A 106 -1.76 -10.92 1.58
N LYS A 107 -2.23 -11.44 2.71
CA LYS A 107 -3.64 -11.73 3.00
C LYS A 107 -4.06 -11.15 4.34
N PHE A 108 -5.23 -10.50 4.37
CA PHE A 108 -5.91 -10.07 5.58
C PHE A 108 -7.21 -10.87 5.69
N ILE A 109 -7.26 -11.76 6.68
CA ILE A 109 -8.37 -12.70 6.87
C ILE A 109 -9.24 -12.17 8.01
N ARG A 110 -10.40 -11.60 7.67
CA ARG A 110 -11.40 -11.18 8.66
C ARG A 110 -12.24 -12.39 9.06
N VAL A 111 -12.10 -12.84 10.31
CA VAL A 111 -13.00 -13.85 10.90
C VAL A 111 -14.15 -13.10 11.57
N HIS A 112 -15.38 -13.32 11.11
CA HIS A 112 -16.56 -12.62 11.62
C HIS A 112 -17.22 -13.35 12.78
N PHE A 113 -17.75 -12.57 13.72
CA PHE A 113 -18.48 -13.07 14.87
C PHE A 113 -19.81 -12.34 15.04
N SER A 114 -20.80 -13.11 15.50
CA SER A 114 -22.10 -12.60 15.92
C SER A 114 -22.02 -11.87 17.26
N GLY A 115 -23.07 -11.12 17.61
CA GLY A 115 -23.21 -10.52 18.95
C GLY A 115 -23.24 -11.52 20.11
N SER A 116 -23.24 -12.84 19.83
CA SER A 116 -23.13 -13.92 20.81
C SER A 116 -21.74 -14.57 20.91
N GLY A 117 -20.74 -14.04 20.19
CA GLY A 117 -19.39 -14.59 20.12
C GLY A 117 -19.24 -15.84 19.22
N LYS A 118 -20.32 -16.35 18.63
CA LYS A 118 -20.25 -17.44 17.64
C LYS A 118 -19.71 -16.95 16.30
N LEU A 119 -18.98 -17.82 15.61
CA LEU A 119 -18.50 -17.63 14.24
C LEU A 119 -19.69 -17.34 13.30
N ALA A 120 -19.62 -16.26 12.53
CA ALA A 120 -20.68 -15.78 11.63
C ALA A 120 -20.25 -15.71 10.15
N GLY A 121 -19.02 -16.12 9.84
CA GLY A 121 -18.46 -16.12 8.49
C GLY A 121 -16.98 -15.75 8.48
N GLY A 122 -16.44 -15.58 7.29
CA GLY A 122 -15.16 -14.93 7.09
C GLY A 122 -15.07 -14.26 5.73
N ASP A 123 -14.05 -13.44 5.54
CA ASP A 123 -13.63 -12.95 4.24
C ASP A 123 -12.12 -12.73 4.20
N ILE A 124 -11.57 -12.70 2.99
CA ILE A 124 -10.14 -12.54 2.73
C ILE A 124 -9.93 -11.39 1.74
N GLU A 125 -9.22 -10.36 2.17
CA GLU A 125 -8.61 -9.37 1.27
C GLU A 125 -7.17 -9.78 0.95
N HIS A 126 -6.70 -9.43 -0.25
CA HIS A 126 -5.33 -9.73 -0.70
C HIS A 126 -4.63 -8.49 -1.23
N TYR A 127 -3.30 -8.50 -1.10
CA TYR A 127 -2.42 -7.38 -1.38
C TYR A 127 -1.15 -7.89 -2.08
N LEU A 128 -0.59 -7.09 -2.98
CA LEU A 128 0.78 -7.29 -3.54
C LEU A 128 1.11 -8.72 -4.04
N LEU A 129 0.32 -9.28 -4.96
CA LEU A 129 0.69 -10.52 -5.66
C LEU A 129 1.90 -10.30 -6.59
N GLU A 130 2.97 -11.08 -6.42
CA GLU A 130 4.19 -11.06 -7.25
C GLU A 130 3.95 -11.71 -8.63
N LYS A 131 3.14 -11.05 -9.47
CA LYS A 131 2.73 -11.54 -10.80
C LYS A 131 3.91 -11.88 -11.72
N SER A 132 5.07 -11.22 -11.57
CA SER A 132 6.27 -11.44 -12.38
C SER A 132 6.84 -12.87 -12.25
N ARG A 133 6.62 -13.54 -11.11
CA ARG A 133 7.05 -14.92 -10.85
C ARG A 133 6.42 -15.96 -11.78
N VAL A 134 5.28 -15.65 -12.39
CA VAL A 134 4.61 -16.49 -13.41
C VAL A 134 5.49 -16.66 -14.65
N VAL A 135 6.32 -15.67 -14.97
CA VAL A 135 7.07 -15.58 -16.24
C VAL A 135 8.59 -15.69 -16.05
N ARG A 136 9.12 -15.33 -14.88
CA ARG A 136 10.56 -15.47 -14.56
C ARG A 136 10.81 -15.92 -13.13
N GLN A 137 11.83 -16.74 -12.92
CA GLN A 137 12.28 -17.19 -11.60
C GLN A 137 13.79 -16.97 -11.42
N ALA A 138 14.24 -16.72 -10.19
CA ALA A 138 15.67 -16.66 -9.88
C ALA A 138 16.25 -18.07 -9.64
N GLN A 139 17.58 -18.21 -9.74
CA GLN A 139 18.25 -19.49 -9.47
C GLN A 139 17.98 -19.97 -8.04
N GLY A 140 17.53 -21.21 -7.87
CA GLY A 140 17.14 -21.79 -6.59
C GLY A 140 15.66 -21.59 -6.20
N GLU A 141 14.85 -20.97 -7.06
CA GLU A 141 13.42 -20.73 -6.84
C GLU A 141 12.50 -21.62 -7.72
N ARG A 142 11.19 -21.63 -7.43
CA ARG A 142 10.13 -22.13 -8.31
C ARG A 142 9.19 -21.00 -8.76
N SER A 143 8.37 -21.30 -9.76
CA SER A 143 7.09 -20.62 -10.00
C SER A 143 6.06 -21.01 -8.92
N TYR A 144 4.80 -20.61 -9.08
CA TYR A 144 3.71 -20.96 -8.16
C TYR A 144 3.44 -22.47 -8.14
N HIS A 145 3.12 -23.04 -6.97
CA HIS A 145 3.04 -24.48 -6.75
C HIS A 145 2.05 -25.21 -7.68
N ILE A 146 0.92 -24.58 -8.01
CA ILE A 146 -0.13 -25.15 -8.86
C ILE A 146 0.39 -25.69 -10.20
N PHE A 147 1.38 -25.03 -10.83
CA PHE A 147 1.97 -25.46 -12.11
C PHE A 147 2.67 -26.82 -12.01
N TYR A 148 3.22 -27.15 -10.83
CA TYR A 148 3.86 -28.44 -10.56
C TYR A 148 2.82 -29.48 -10.07
N GLN A 149 1.83 -29.05 -9.29
CA GLN A 149 0.72 -29.90 -8.82
C GLN A 149 -0.10 -30.48 -9.99
N ILE A 150 -0.48 -29.69 -11.01
CA ILE A 150 -1.21 -30.23 -12.19
C ILE A 150 -0.38 -31.18 -13.05
N MET A 151 0.95 -31.06 -13.01
CA MET A 151 1.89 -31.93 -13.73
C MET A 151 2.22 -33.24 -12.98
N SER A 152 1.89 -33.31 -11.68
CA SER A 152 2.25 -34.40 -10.77
C SER A 152 1.67 -35.78 -11.12
N GLY A 153 0.63 -35.83 -11.97
CA GLY A 153 -0.08 -37.07 -12.31
C GLY A 153 -0.90 -37.62 -11.14
N PHE A 154 -1.54 -36.75 -10.34
CA PHE A 154 -2.57 -37.15 -9.37
C PHE A 154 -3.79 -37.76 -10.09
N ASP A 155 -4.46 -36.99 -10.96
CA ASP A 155 -5.37 -37.52 -11.98
C ASP A 155 -4.58 -37.80 -13.27
N PRO A 156 -4.52 -39.06 -13.76
CA PRO A 156 -3.91 -39.38 -15.04
C PRO A 156 -4.53 -38.66 -16.25
N LYS A 157 -5.83 -38.34 -16.21
CA LYS A 157 -6.57 -37.74 -17.33
C LYS A 157 -6.41 -36.23 -17.43
N LEU A 158 -6.08 -35.56 -16.31
CA LEU A 158 -5.96 -34.10 -16.26
C LEU A 158 -4.90 -33.59 -17.23
N ARG A 159 -3.73 -34.23 -17.30
CA ARG A 159 -2.66 -33.83 -18.23
C ARG A 159 -3.09 -33.93 -19.70
N GLU A 160 -3.80 -35.00 -20.07
CA GLU A 160 -4.33 -35.19 -21.43
C GLU A 160 -5.36 -34.11 -21.78
N LYS A 161 -6.34 -33.84 -20.89
CA LYS A 161 -7.31 -32.74 -21.06
C LYS A 161 -6.63 -31.38 -21.31
N LEU A 162 -5.57 -31.10 -20.55
CA LEU A 162 -4.84 -29.82 -20.58
C LEU A 162 -3.78 -29.72 -21.69
N GLN A 163 -3.68 -30.71 -22.58
CA GLN A 163 -2.62 -30.83 -23.60
C GLN A 163 -1.19 -30.83 -23.02
N LEU A 164 -1.02 -31.15 -21.73
CA LEU A 164 0.26 -31.17 -21.01
C LEU A 164 1.00 -32.49 -21.22
N THR A 165 1.27 -32.82 -22.48
CA THR A 165 1.90 -34.06 -22.93
C THR A 165 3.42 -34.09 -22.69
N ASN A 166 4.10 -32.96 -22.81
CA ASN A 166 5.55 -32.84 -22.67
C ASN A 166 6.04 -32.95 -21.21
N ASP A 167 7.35 -33.13 -21.01
CA ASP A 167 7.99 -33.07 -19.68
C ASP A 167 7.98 -31.63 -19.14
N LEU A 168 8.03 -31.47 -17.82
CA LEU A 168 7.96 -30.18 -17.11
C LEU A 168 9.08 -29.21 -17.55
N LYS A 169 10.22 -29.76 -18.00
CA LYS A 169 11.34 -28.99 -18.59
C LYS A 169 10.98 -28.21 -19.85
N TYR A 170 10.00 -28.69 -20.62
CA TYR A 170 9.59 -28.06 -21.89
C TYR A 170 9.06 -26.64 -21.67
N TYR A 171 8.33 -26.40 -20.58
CA TYR A 171 7.59 -25.14 -20.38
C TYR A 171 8.45 -24.05 -19.75
N HIS A 172 9.01 -23.15 -20.56
CA HIS A 172 9.95 -22.10 -20.14
C HIS A 172 9.45 -21.16 -19.04
N PHE A 173 8.14 -20.97 -18.87
CA PHE A 173 7.58 -20.18 -17.75
C PHE A 173 7.66 -20.89 -16.38
N VAL A 174 7.99 -22.19 -16.37
CA VAL A 174 8.02 -23.04 -15.16
C VAL A 174 9.39 -23.72 -14.95
N SER A 175 10.22 -23.82 -15.99
CA SER A 175 11.46 -24.61 -16.00
C SER A 175 12.78 -23.84 -15.83
N GLN A 176 12.76 -22.52 -15.57
CA GLN A 176 13.98 -21.68 -15.55
C GLN A 176 14.93 -21.95 -14.36
N ALA A 177 14.43 -22.60 -13.32
CA ALA A 177 15.13 -22.78 -12.06
C ALA A 177 14.85 -24.19 -11.48
N GLU A 178 14.31 -24.28 -10.26
CA GLU A 178 14.17 -25.56 -9.56
C GLU A 178 12.92 -26.32 -10.00
N LEU A 179 13.07 -27.60 -10.34
CA LEU A 179 11.94 -28.45 -10.75
C LEU A 179 11.32 -29.25 -9.59
N THR A 180 11.94 -29.25 -8.41
CA THR A 180 11.49 -30.02 -7.23
C THR A 180 11.63 -29.22 -5.92
N ILE A 181 10.95 -29.70 -4.88
CA ILE A 181 11.08 -29.21 -3.50
C ILE A 181 11.55 -30.37 -2.62
N GLU A 182 12.58 -30.14 -1.80
CA GLU A 182 13.04 -31.13 -0.83
C GLU A 182 12.00 -31.31 0.29
N GLY A 183 11.56 -32.55 0.51
CA GLY A 183 10.60 -32.91 1.55
C GLY A 183 9.12 -32.66 1.24
N VAL A 184 8.76 -32.31 0.00
CA VAL A 184 7.35 -32.09 -0.41
C VAL A 184 7.04 -32.89 -1.67
N ASN A 185 5.89 -33.57 -1.71
CA ASN A 185 5.43 -34.34 -2.87
C ASN A 185 4.28 -33.62 -3.59
N ASP A 186 4.55 -33.03 -4.75
CA ASP A 186 3.57 -32.28 -5.55
C ASP A 186 2.30 -33.11 -5.89
N LYS A 187 2.38 -34.45 -5.88
CA LYS A 187 1.23 -35.35 -6.10
C LYS A 187 0.31 -35.48 -4.88
N GLU A 188 0.88 -35.48 -3.68
CA GLU A 188 0.08 -35.48 -2.43
C GLU A 188 -0.54 -34.10 -2.22
N GLU A 189 0.24 -33.04 -2.45
CA GLU A 189 -0.24 -31.65 -2.41
C GLU A 189 -1.39 -31.39 -3.40
N MET A 190 -1.33 -31.93 -4.64
CA MET A 190 -2.44 -31.84 -5.59
C MET A 190 -3.72 -32.52 -5.06
N GLY A 191 -3.59 -33.63 -4.33
CA GLY A 191 -4.72 -34.28 -3.67
C GLY A 191 -5.34 -33.44 -2.56
N LEU A 192 -4.51 -32.79 -1.74
CA LEU A 192 -4.96 -31.85 -0.70
C LEU A 192 -5.62 -30.59 -1.30
N THR A 193 -5.07 -30.04 -2.38
CA THR A 193 -5.68 -28.93 -3.14
C THR A 193 -7.06 -29.32 -3.67
N GLN A 194 -7.23 -30.53 -4.20
CA GLN A 194 -8.51 -31.01 -4.72
C GLN A 194 -9.54 -31.27 -3.61
N GLU A 195 -9.16 -31.93 -2.51
CA GLU A 195 -10.06 -32.10 -1.35
C GLU A 195 -10.48 -30.73 -0.76
N ALA A 196 -9.57 -29.76 -0.72
CA ALA A 196 -9.87 -28.41 -0.28
C ALA A 196 -10.87 -27.69 -1.20
N PHE A 197 -10.76 -27.84 -2.53
CA PHE A 197 -11.78 -27.33 -3.46
C PHE A 197 -13.16 -27.95 -3.24
N ASP A 198 -13.21 -29.26 -2.97
CA ASP A 198 -14.47 -29.99 -2.75
C ASP A 198 -15.11 -29.62 -1.40
N ILE A 199 -14.33 -29.42 -0.34
CA ILE A 199 -14.81 -28.89 0.95
C ILE A 199 -15.25 -27.42 0.84
N MET A 200 -14.56 -26.63 0.01
CA MET A 200 -14.93 -25.24 -0.29
C MET A 200 -16.15 -25.10 -1.20
N GLY A 201 -16.69 -26.20 -1.74
CA GLY A 201 -17.87 -26.17 -2.61
C GLY A 201 -17.60 -25.49 -3.96
N PHE A 202 -16.46 -25.79 -4.59
CA PHE A 202 -16.22 -25.45 -6.00
C PHE A 202 -16.81 -26.52 -6.93
N GLU A 203 -17.43 -26.08 -8.02
CA GLU A 203 -17.99 -26.96 -9.05
C GLU A 203 -16.87 -27.46 -9.97
N ASP A 204 -17.02 -28.66 -10.54
CA ASP A 204 -15.94 -29.31 -11.31
C ASP A 204 -15.50 -28.51 -12.54
N TRP A 205 -16.41 -27.73 -13.13
CA TRP A 205 -16.09 -26.83 -14.23
C TRP A 205 -15.26 -25.61 -13.78
N GLU A 206 -15.43 -25.14 -12.54
CA GLU A 206 -14.64 -24.03 -11.99
C GLU A 206 -13.19 -24.46 -11.77
N THR A 207 -12.99 -25.63 -11.16
CA THR A 207 -11.65 -26.23 -11.01
C THR A 207 -11.03 -26.57 -12.35
N GLU A 208 -11.78 -27.15 -13.29
CA GLU A 208 -11.25 -27.44 -14.63
C GLU A 208 -10.86 -26.14 -15.38
N CYS A 209 -11.61 -25.05 -15.25
CA CYS A 209 -11.24 -23.76 -15.86
C CYS A 209 -10.02 -23.12 -15.19
N LEU A 210 -9.85 -23.24 -13.87
CA LEU A 210 -8.62 -22.81 -13.16
C LEU A 210 -7.40 -23.59 -13.69
N TYR A 211 -7.51 -24.91 -13.82
CA TYR A 211 -6.43 -25.76 -14.34
C TYR A 211 -6.15 -25.50 -15.83
N LYS A 212 -7.19 -25.26 -16.65
CA LYS A 212 -7.05 -24.81 -18.06
C LYS A 212 -6.32 -23.49 -18.17
N ASN A 213 -6.66 -22.49 -17.36
CA ASN A 213 -5.98 -21.20 -17.41
C ASN A 213 -4.50 -21.33 -16.99
N ALA A 214 -4.19 -22.15 -15.98
CA ALA A 214 -2.82 -22.48 -15.62
C ALA A 214 -2.04 -23.16 -16.76
N ALA A 215 -2.61 -24.19 -17.40
CA ALA A 215 -1.99 -24.88 -18.53
C ALA A 215 -1.82 -23.98 -19.76
N GLY A 216 -2.82 -23.16 -20.10
CA GLY A 216 -2.75 -22.20 -21.18
C GLY A 216 -1.62 -21.19 -21.00
N MET A 217 -1.36 -20.74 -19.77
CA MET A 217 -0.19 -19.90 -19.46
C MET A 217 1.15 -20.64 -19.57
N MET A 218 1.20 -21.95 -19.33
CA MET A 218 2.40 -22.75 -19.60
C MET A 218 2.67 -22.86 -21.12
N HIS A 219 1.63 -23.14 -21.91
CA HIS A 219 1.71 -23.17 -23.39
C HIS A 219 2.05 -21.79 -24.00
N MET A 220 1.55 -20.68 -23.43
CA MET A 220 1.96 -19.32 -23.81
C MET A 220 3.47 -19.09 -23.71
N GLY A 221 4.14 -19.72 -22.75
CA GLY A 221 5.60 -19.60 -22.58
C GLY A 221 6.41 -20.17 -23.74
N GLU A 222 5.83 -21.10 -24.50
CA GLU A 222 6.46 -21.81 -25.61
C GLU A 222 6.10 -21.28 -27.00
N MET A 223 5.30 -20.22 -27.08
CA MET A 223 4.97 -19.54 -28.33
C MET A 223 6.24 -18.94 -28.96
N LYS A 224 6.78 -19.63 -29.97
CA LYS A 224 7.97 -19.22 -30.70
C LYS A 224 7.62 -18.14 -31.73
N PHE A 225 8.45 -17.10 -31.78
CA PHE A 225 8.36 -16.01 -32.73
C PHE A 225 9.74 -15.72 -33.31
N LYS A 226 9.78 -15.31 -34.58
CA LYS A 226 10.99 -14.97 -35.32
C LYS A 226 10.90 -13.57 -35.89
N GLN A 227 12.01 -12.85 -35.84
CA GLN A 227 12.14 -11.52 -36.44
C GLN A 227 12.29 -11.65 -37.96
N ARG A 228 11.49 -10.93 -38.76
CA ARG A 228 11.63 -10.97 -40.23
C ARG A 228 12.94 -10.31 -40.69
N PRO A 229 13.75 -10.93 -41.56
CA PRO A 229 15.04 -10.36 -41.99
C PRO A 229 14.97 -9.08 -42.85
N ARG A 230 13.77 -8.62 -43.24
CA ARG A 230 13.54 -7.44 -44.09
C ARG A 230 12.47 -6.47 -43.55
N GLU A 231 11.86 -6.79 -42.42
CA GLU A 231 10.80 -6.01 -41.79
C GLU A 231 11.04 -6.02 -40.27
N GLU A 232 10.90 -4.89 -39.58
CA GLU A 232 11.01 -4.86 -38.11
C GLU A 232 9.81 -5.53 -37.38
N GLN A 233 9.05 -6.38 -38.08
CA GLN A 233 7.93 -7.15 -37.54
C GLN A 233 8.33 -8.60 -37.23
N ALA A 234 7.79 -9.13 -36.13
CA ALA A 234 7.85 -10.55 -35.81
C ALA A 234 6.72 -11.32 -36.49
N GLU A 235 6.96 -12.60 -36.77
CA GLU A 235 5.96 -13.59 -37.16
C GLU A 235 6.08 -14.83 -36.26
N ALA A 236 5.02 -15.64 -36.17
CA ALA A 236 5.04 -16.90 -35.43
C ALA A 236 5.98 -17.92 -36.11
N ASP A 237 6.64 -18.77 -35.31
CA ASP A 237 7.56 -19.81 -35.77
C ASP A 237 7.07 -21.19 -35.29
N GLY A 238 5.97 -21.64 -35.93
CA GLY A 238 5.13 -22.73 -35.45
C GLY A 238 3.86 -22.23 -34.78
N ASP A 239 2.87 -23.12 -34.63
CA ASP A 239 1.55 -22.78 -34.09
C ASP A 239 0.98 -23.83 -33.11
N GLU A 240 1.71 -24.89 -32.79
CA GLU A 240 1.24 -25.99 -31.93
C GLU A 240 0.99 -25.53 -30.48
N ASP A 241 1.98 -24.90 -29.84
CA ASP A 241 1.84 -24.33 -28.50
C ASP A 241 0.74 -23.24 -28.46
N ALA A 242 0.54 -22.51 -29.57
CA ALA A 242 -0.51 -21.50 -29.69
C ALA A 242 -1.91 -22.11 -29.83
N LYS A 243 -2.06 -23.23 -30.55
CA LYS A 243 -3.29 -24.04 -30.60
C LYS A 243 -3.61 -24.63 -29.22
N ASN A 244 -2.61 -25.15 -28.51
CA ASN A 244 -2.78 -25.71 -27.16
C ASN A 244 -3.24 -24.63 -26.16
N ALA A 245 -2.63 -23.43 -26.20
CA ALA A 245 -3.09 -22.29 -25.41
C ALA A 245 -4.51 -21.85 -25.81
N GLY A 246 -4.83 -21.79 -27.11
CA GLY A 246 -6.16 -21.46 -27.62
C GLY A 246 -7.25 -22.42 -27.12
N ILE A 247 -6.99 -23.73 -27.17
CA ILE A 247 -7.87 -24.77 -26.63
C ILE A 247 -8.08 -24.60 -25.11
N CYS A 248 -7.03 -24.26 -24.36
CA CYS A 248 -7.13 -24.04 -22.92
C CYS A 248 -7.96 -22.79 -22.57
N PHE A 249 -7.74 -21.67 -23.26
CA PHE A 249 -8.46 -20.41 -23.01
C PHE A 249 -9.84 -20.33 -23.69
N GLY A 250 -10.16 -21.24 -24.61
CA GLY A 250 -11.39 -21.19 -25.40
C GLY A 250 -11.36 -20.13 -26.50
N VAL A 251 -10.22 -19.86 -27.12
CA VAL A 251 -10.08 -18.84 -28.18
C VAL A 251 -9.50 -19.40 -29.47
N ASP A 252 -9.83 -18.75 -30.59
CA ASP A 252 -9.18 -19.03 -31.87
C ASP A 252 -7.69 -18.66 -31.83
N ALA A 253 -6.84 -19.61 -32.21
CA ALA A 253 -5.38 -19.47 -32.13
C ALA A 253 -4.82 -18.53 -33.21
N GLU A 254 -5.43 -18.46 -34.41
CA GLU A 254 -4.97 -17.55 -35.46
C GLU A 254 -5.27 -16.10 -35.07
N ALA A 255 -6.48 -15.81 -34.61
CA ALA A 255 -6.87 -14.51 -34.07
C ALA A 255 -5.99 -14.09 -32.89
N PHE A 256 -5.64 -15.02 -31.99
CA PHE A 256 -4.79 -14.75 -30.84
C PHE A 256 -3.34 -14.42 -31.25
N LEU A 257 -2.71 -15.23 -32.11
CA LEU A 257 -1.37 -14.95 -32.66
C LEU A 257 -1.32 -13.64 -33.46
N LYS A 258 -2.37 -13.34 -34.22
CA LYS A 258 -2.54 -12.09 -34.97
C LYS A 258 -2.70 -10.88 -34.06
N ALA A 259 -3.45 -11.01 -32.96
CA ALA A 259 -3.61 -9.96 -31.96
C ALA A 259 -2.30 -9.67 -31.21
N LEU A 260 -1.48 -10.70 -30.94
CA LEU A 260 -0.15 -10.54 -30.33
C LEU A 260 0.85 -9.87 -31.28
N THR A 261 0.97 -10.34 -32.53
CA THR A 261 1.97 -9.85 -33.49
C THR A 261 1.59 -8.53 -34.19
N LYS A 262 0.29 -8.30 -34.42
CA LYS A 262 -0.24 -7.14 -35.17
C LYS A 262 -1.47 -6.53 -34.49
N PRO A 263 -1.38 -6.07 -33.22
CA PRO A 263 -2.48 -5.45 -32.50
C PRO A 263 -3.05 -4.22 -33.22
N ARG A 264 -4.35 -3.99 -33.04
CA ARG A 264 -5.04 -2.77 -33.46
C ARG A 264 -4.84 -1.69 -32.41
N VAL A 265 -4.11 -0.65 -32.79
CA VAL A 265 -3.78 0.48 -31.93
C VAL A 265 -4.48 1.73 -32.45
N ARG A 266 -5.06 2.52 -31.55
CA ARG A 266 -5.69 3.80 -31.89
C ARG A 266 -4.62 4.88 -32.04
N VAL A 267 -4.56 5.51 -33.21
CA VAL A 267 -3.69 6.65 -33.50
C VAL A 267 -4.58 7.87 -33.73
N GLY A 268 -4.72 8.71 -32.70
CA GLY A 268 -5.66 9.83 -32.71
C GLY A 268 -7.11 9.37 -32.80
N THR A 269 -7.73 9.51 -33.97
CA THR A 269 -9.12 9.10 -34.27
C THR A 269 -9.24 7.78 -35.00
N GLU A 270 -8.15 7.25 -35.57
CA GLU A 270 -8.16 6.08 -36.45
C GLU A 270 -7.58 4.83 -35.78
N TRP A 271 -7.93 3.65 -36.30
CA TRP A 271 -7.46 2.35 -35.81
C TRP A 271 -6.52 1.71 -36.83
N VAL A 272 -5.27 1.49 -36.45
CA VAL A 272 -4.21 0.98 -37.33
C VAL A 272 -3.67 -0.33 -36.79
N ASN A 273 -3.46 -1.32 -37.67
CA ASN A 273 -2.73 -2.55 -37.32
C ASN A 273 -1.24 -2.21 -37.16
N LYS A 274 -0.74 -2.18 -35.92
CA LYS A 274 0.69 -1.96 -35.64
C LYS A 274 1.41 -3.31 -35.56
N GLY A 275 2.30 -3.58 -36.50
CA GLY A 275 3.24 -4.70 -36.35
C GLY A 275 4.22 -4.47 -35.20
N GLN A 276 4.45 -5.51 -34.39
CA GLN A 276 5.41 -5.49 -33.28
C GLN A 276 6.72 -6.22 -33.66
N ASN A 277 7.84 -5.80 -33.06
CA ASN A 277 9.11 -6.53 -33.14
C ASN A 277 9.14 -7.71 -32.14
N LEU A 278 10.17 -8.56 -32.24
CA LEU A 278 10.28 -9.79 -31.43
C LEU A 278 10.22 -9.52 -29.92
N GLU A 279 10.89 -8.47 -29.44
CA GLU A 279 10.89 -8.09 -28.02
C GLU A 279 9.51 -7.62 -27.56
N GLN A 280 8.83 -6.77 -28.34
CA GLN A 280 7.47 -6.29 -28.04
C GLN A 280 6.47 -7.45 -27.96
N VAL A 281 6.54 -8.44 -28.85
CA VAL A 281 5.67 -9.62 -28.79
C VAL A 281 5.98 -10.47 -27.56
N SER A 282 7.26 -10.70 -27.25
CA SER A 282 7.68 -11.42 -26.03
C SER A 282 7.20 -10.71 -24.75
N TRP A 283 7.28 -9.38 -24.70
CA TRP A 283 6.74 -8.57 -23.60
C TRP A 283 5.20 -8.60 -23.55
N ALA A 284 4.50 -8.60 -24.69
CA ALA A 284 3.04 -8.70 -24.75
C ALA A 284 2.54 -10.06 -24.22
N VAL A 285 3.15 -11.17 -24.64
CA VAL A 285 2.87 -12.52 -24.10
C VAL A 285 3.16 -12.56 -22.60
N SER A 286 4.31 -12.02 -22.18
CA SER A 286 4.72 -11.94 -20.78
C SER A 286 3.76 -11.10 -19.92
N GLY A 287 3.28 -9.96 -20.43
CA GLY A 287 2.32 -9.09 -19.74
C GLY A 287 0.95 -9.74 -19.61
N LEU A 288 0.47 -10.35 -20.69
CA LEU A 288 -0.82 -11.02 -20.73
C LEU A 288 -0.89 -12.23 -19.78
N ALA A 289 0.16 -13.06 -19.72
CA ALA A 289 0.24 -14.17 -18.76
C ALA A 289 0.20 -13.68 -17.29
N LYS A 290 0.94 -12.62 -16.94
CA LYS A 290 0.89 -12.00 -15.60
C LYS A 290 -0.52 -11.52 -15.25
N ALA A 291 -1.24 -10.92 -16.20
CA ALA A 291 -2.58 -10.38 -15.99
C ALA A 291 -3.66 -11.46 -15.90
N ILE A 292 -3.61 -12.51 -16.73
CA ILE A 292 -4.48 -13.68 -16.61
C ILE A 292 -4.30 -14.29 -15.21
N TYR A 293 -3.07 -14.52 -14.76
CA TYR A 293 -2.81 -15.09 -13.43
C TYR A 293 -3.35 -14.20 -12.30
N ALA A 294 -3.07 -12.89 -12.34
CA ALA A 294 -3.51 -11.97 -11.29
C ALA A 294 -5.04 -11.83 -11.23
N ARG A 295 -5.73 -11.76 -12.38
CA ARG A 295 -7.20 -11.68 -12.45
C ARG A 295 -7.85 -13.00 -12.03
N MET A 296 -7.27 -14.14 -12.42
CA MET A 296 -7.68 -15.48 -11.96
C MET A 296 -7.53 -15.64 -10.44
N PHE A 297 -6.42 -15.20 -9.84
CA PHE A 297 -6.21 -15.24 -8.38
C PHE A 297 -7.21 -14.33 -7.64
N HIS A 298 -7.49 -13.14 -8.19
CA HIS A 298 -8.50 -12.25 -7.63
C HIS A 298 -9.93 -12.84 -7.69
N TRP A 299 -10.29 -13.51 -8.80
CA TRP A 299 -11.54 -14.26 -8.91
C TRP A 299 -11.59 -15.43 -7.92
N LEU A 300 -10.50 -16.19 -7.75
CA LEU A 300 -10.40 -17.30 -6.80
C LEU A 300 -10.71 -16.84 -5.36
N ILE A 301 -10.14 -15.71 -4.94
CA ILE A 301 -10.41 -15.10 -3.63
C ILE A 301 -11.86 -14.61 -3.53
N LYS A 302 -12.40 -13.94 -4.57
CA LYS A 302 -13.83 -13.57 -4.63
C LYS A 302 -14.74 -14.80 -4.50
N ARG A 303 -14.36 -15.94 -5.10
CA ARG A 303 -15.12 -17.21 -5.06
C ARG A 303 -15.03 -17.92 -3.71
N CYS A 304 -13.90 -17.83 -3.01
CA CYS A 304 -13.77 -18.27 -1.61
C CYS A 304 -14.63 -17.38 -0.69
N ASN A 305 -14.57 -16.05 -0.83
CA ASN A 305 -15.36 -15.14 0.00
C ASN A 305 -16.88 -15.32 -0.17
N LYS A 306 -17.34 -15.83 -1.33
CA LYS A 306 -18.74 -16.22 -1.56
C LYS A 306 -19.18 -17.44 -0.74
N THR A 307 -18.28 -18.34 -0.35
CA THR A 307 -18.61 -19.56 0.44
C THR A 307 -18.34 -19.39 1.93
N LEU A 308 -17.36 -18.56 2.31
CA LEU A 308 -17.14 -18.14 3.70
C LEU A 308 -18.25 -17.19 4.22
N ASP A 309 -19.18 -16.75 3.37
CA ASP A 309 -20.34 -15.94 3.73
C ASP A 309 -21.53 -16.77 4.24
N ALA A 310 -21.54 -17.04 5.54
CA ALA A 310 -22.68 -17.64 6.24
C ALA A 310 -23.82 -16.63 6.48
N LYS A 311 -24.50 -16.23 5.39
CA LYS A 311 -25.64 -15.27 5.32
C LYS A 311 -26.77 -15.46 6.36
N ALA A 312 -26.83 -16.61 7.01
CA ALA A 312 -27.81 -16.95 8.04
C ALA A 312 -27.49 -16.37 9.45
N MET A 313 -26.30 -15.79 9.67
CA MET A 313 -25.95 -15.15 10.95
C MET A 313 -25.49 -13.70 10.80
N GLU A 314 -25.92 -12.87 11.75
CA GLU A 314 -25.58 -11.45 11.81
C GLU A 314 -24.09 -11.26 12.13
N ARG A 315 -23.36 -10.53 11.26
CA ARG A 315 -21.97 -10.13 11.48
C ARG A 315 -21.95 -8.83 12.30
N LYS A 316 -21.44 -8.85 13.54
CA LYS A 316 -21.26 -7.62 14.36
C LYS A 316 -19.82 -7.23 14.56
N TYR A 317 -18.96 -8.21 14.82
CA TYR A 317 -17.56 -8.00 15.14
C TYR A 317 -16.67 -8.82 14.21
N PHE A 318 -15.40 -8.46 14.11
CA PHE A 318 -14.40 -9.29 13.44
C PHE A 318 -13.05 -9.27 14.16
N ILE A 319 -12.28 -10.34 13.92
CA ILE A 319 -10.86 -10.39 14.22
C ILE A 319 -10.12 -10.52 12.90
N GLY A 320 -9.35 -9.48 12.54
CA GLY A 320 -8.59 -9.42 11.30
C GLY A 320 -7.18 -9.97 11.47
N VAL A 321 -6.87 -11.14 10.89
CA VAL A 321 -5.54 -11.75 10.94
C VAL A 321 -4.74 -11.32 9.71
N LEU A 322 -3.63 -10.60 9.92
CA LEU A 322 -2.75 -10.13 8.86
C LEU A 322 -1.54 -11.07 8.71
N ASP A 323 -1.40 -11.64 7.51
CA ASP A 323 -0.28 -12.48 7.11
C ASP A 323 0.28 -11.95 5.79
N ILE A 324 1.44 -11.29 5.87
CA ILE A 324 2.09 -10.62 4.74
C ILE A 324 3.47 -11.22 4.46
N ALA A 325 3.97 -11.11 3.23
CA ALA A 325 5.38 -11.34 2.93
C ALA A 325 6.27 -10.55 3.92
N GLY A 326 7.29 -11.21 4.46
CA GLY A 326 8.22 -10.55 5.39
C GLY A 326 9.13 -9.56 4.67
N PHE A 327 9.88 -8.76 5.43
CA PHE A 327 10.96 -7.95 4.86
C PHE A 327 11.95 -8.84 4.10
N GLU A 328 12.36 -8.43 2.90
CA GLU A 328 13.23 -9.21 2.01
C GLU A 328 14.48 -8.43 1.63
N ILE A 329 15.65 -9.07 1.78
CA ILE A 329 16.94 -8.55 1.32
C ILE A 329 17.62 -9.66 0.51
N PHE A 330 17.65 -9.49 -0.80
CA PHE A 330 18.30 -10.38 -1.76
C PHE A 330 19.49 -9.68 -2.44
N ASP A 331 20.30 -10.45 -3.19
CA ASP A 331 21.39 -9.89 -4.01
C ASP A 331 20.87 -9.03 -5.18
N PHE A 332 19.61 -9.21 -5.58
CA PHE A 332 18.88 -8.43 -6.57
C PHE A 332 17.48 -8.09 -6.02
N ASN A 333 17.21 -6.81 -5.74
CA ASN A 333 15.91 -6.33 -5.25
C ASN A 333 15.29 -5.43 -6.31
N SER A 334 14.04 -5.72 -6.70
CA SER A 334 13.33 -5.01 -7.77
C SER A 334 12.12 -4.22 -7.24
N PHE A 335 11.25 -3.76 -8.14
CA PHE A 335 10.05 -2.98 -7.83
C PHE A 335 9.12 -3.71 -6.84
N GLU A 336 9.00 -5.02 -6.99
CA GLU A 336 8.20 -5.90 -6.13
C GLU A 336 8.75 -5.92 -4.69
N GLN A 337 10.07 -6.04 -4.51
CA GLN A 337 10.72 -5.97 -3.20
C GLN A 337 10.65 -4.56 -2.59
N LEU A 338 10.59 -3.50 -3.39
CA LEU A 338 10.38 -2.14 -2.89
C LEU A 338 9.00 -2.02 -2.23
N TRP A 339 7.96 -2.55 -2.85
CA TRP A 339 6.61 -2.57 -2.28
C TRP A 339 6.49 -3.47 -1.05
N ILE A 340 7.05 -4.69 -1.08
CA ILE A 340 7.03 -5.59 0.08
C ILE A 340 7.73 -4.94 1.29
N ASN A 341 8.90 -4.36 1.10
CA ASN A 341 9.66 -3.70 2.18
C ASN A 341 8.97 -2.41 2.65
N PHE A 342 8.36 -1.62 1.77
CA PHE A 342 7.61 -0.42 2.13
C PHE A 342 6.38 -0.73 3.00
N VAL A 343 5.63 -1.81 2.73
CA VAL A 343 4.52 -2.20 3.62
C VAL A 343 5.06 -2.71 4.97
N ASN A 344 6.17 -3.44 4.99
CA ASN A 344 6.82 -3.84 6.24
C ASN A 344 7.30 -2.61 7.05
N GLU A 345 7.75 -1.52 6.39
CA GLU A 345 8.08 -0.23 7.04
C GLU A 345 6.84 0.40 7.69
N LYS A 346 5.71 0.51 6.94
CA LYS A 346 4.45 1.03 7.50
C LYS A 346 3.93 0.20 8.67
N LEU A 347 4.03 -1.13 8.62
CA LEU A 347 3.57 -2.02 9.69
C LEU A 347 4.47 -1.94 10.93
N GLN A 348 5.79 -1.77 10.76
CA GLN A 348 6.70 -1.52 11.89
C GLN A 348 6.46 -0.12 12.50
N GLN A 349 6.17 0.90 11.69
CA GLN A 349 5.78 2.22 12.19
C GLN A 349 4.44 2.19 12.94
N PHE A 350 3.47 1.40 12.48
CA PHE A 350 2.21 1.16 13.19
C PHE A 350 2.44 0.50 14.55
N PHE A 351 3.35 -0.50 14.62
CA PHE A 351 3.79 -1.06 15.90
C PHE A 351 4.44 0.00 16.79
N ASN A 352 5.40 0.79 16.28
CA ASN A 352 6.10 1.82 17.05
C ASN A 352 5.11 2.87 17.59
N HIS A 353 4.18 3.34 16.76
CA HIS A 353 3.15 4.29 17.15
C HIS A 353 2.20 3.71 18.22
N HIS A 354 1.68 2.49 18.02
CA HIS A 354 0.74 1.88 18.96
C HIS A 354 1.40 1.51 20.30
N MET A 355 2.62 0.98 20.28
CA MET A 355 3.31 0.55 21.50
C MET A 355 3.98 1.70 22.26
N PHE A 356 4.43 2.76 21.58
CA PHE A 356 5.29 3.79 22.19
C PHE A 356 4.61 5.16 22.27
N VAL A 357 3.78 5.53 21.29
CA VAL A 357 3.15 6.87 21.22
C VAL A 357 1.79 6.85 21.89
N LEU A 358 0.85 6.03 21.41
CA LEU A 358 -0.53 5.99 21.94
C LEU A 358 -0.61 5.67 23.43
N GLU A 359 0.26 4.78 23.93
CA GLU A 359 0.32 4.42 25.36
C GLU A 359 0.82 5.59 26.22
N GLN A 360 1.81 6.37 25.75
CA GLN A 360 2.29 7.56 26.45
C GLN A 360 1.32 8.75 26.31
N GLU A 361 0.60 8.87 25.20
CA GLU A 361 -0.47 9.84 25.03
C GLU A 361 -1.65 9.56 25.96
N GLU A 362 -2.02 8.29 26.16
CA GLU A 362 -3.05 7.91 27.13
C GLU A 362 -2.60 8.25 28.56
N TYR A 363 -1.36 7.97 28.96
CA TYR A 363 -0.85 8.37 30.29
C TYR A 363 -0.88 9.90 30.49
N LYS A 364 -0.57 10.67 29.44
CA LYS A 364 -0.65 12.14 29.44
C LYS A 364 -2.10 12.63 29.51
N ARG A 365 -3.02 12.01 28.76
CA ARG A 365 -4.47 12.29 28.76
C ARG A 365 -5.09 12.01 30.13
N GLU A 366 -4.65 10.95 30.79
CA GLU A 366 -5.08 10.52 32.12
C GLU A 366 -4.33 11.20 33.28
N GLY A 367 -3.46 12.18 33.00
CA GLY A 367 -2.78 12.99 34.01
C GLY A 367 -1.79 12.23 34.90
N ILE A 368 -1.31 11.05 34.45
CA ILE A 368 -0.38 10.22 35.22
C ILE A 368 0.98 10.91 35.28
N GLN A 369 1.66 10.85 36.44
CA GLN A 369 3.05 11.26 36.58
C GLN A 369 3.96 10.29 35.80
N TRP A 370 4.18 10.61 34.52
CA TRP A 370 5.03 9.88 33.60
C TRP A 370 6.01 10.82 32.91
N THR A 371 7.31 10.54 33.02
CA THR A 371 8.33 11.19 32.20
C THR A 371 8.27 10.62 30.80
N PHE A 372 7.86 11.43 29.80
CA PHE A 372 7.87 11.00 28.40
C PHE A 372 9.28 10.51 28.00
N ILE A 373 9.35 9.31 27.42
CA ILE A 373 10.58 8.72 26.93
C ILE A 373 10.48 8.67 25.41
N ASP A 374 11.31 9.48 24.75
CA ASP A 374 11.60 9.32 23.33
C ASP A 374 12.62 8.17 23.17
N PHE A 375 12.42 7.36 22.14
CA PHE A 375 13.28 6.22 21.78
C PHE A 375 13.94 6.40 20.41
N GLY A 376 13.64 7.45 19.65
CA GLY A 376 14.24 7.75 18.35
C GLY A 376 13.91 6.75 17.22
N LEU A 377 12.97 5.81 17.46
CA LEU A 377 12.54 4.80 16.48
C LEU A 377 11.43 5.31 15.56
N ASP A 378 11.53 6.53 15.06
CA ASP A 378 10.56 7.08 14.11
C ASP A 378 10.95 6.71 12.66
N LEU A 379 10.13 5.85 12.04
CA LEU A 379 10.33 5.42 10.65
C LEU A 379 9.60 6.33 9.64
N GLN A 380 8.90 7.36 10.13
CA GLN A 380 8.14 8.28 9.30
C GLN A 380 9.02 8.93 8.21
N SER A 381 10.29 9.24 8.48
CA SER A 381 11.22 9.77 7.46
C SER A 381 11.42 8.83 6.27
N CYS A 382 11.50 7.52 6.51
CA CYS A 382 11.66 6.53 5.43
C CYS A 382 10.35 6.29 4.67
N ILE A 383 9.22 6.32 5.36
CA ILE A 383 7.88 6.23 4.74
C ILE A 383 7.62 7.45 3.85
N GLU A 384 7.96 8.65 4.33
CA GLU A 384 7.77 9.90 3.60
C GLU A 384 8.67 10.02 2.36
N LEU A 385 9.92 9.58 2.44
CA LEU A 385 10.81 9.45 1.27
C LEU A 385 10.17 8.63 0.14
N ILE A 386 9.38 7.61 0.48
CA ILE A 386 8.76 6.70 -0.48
C ILE A 386 7.40 7.22 -0.97
N GLU A 387 6.56 7.77 -0.07
CA GLU A 387 5.14 8.06 -0.33
C GLU A 387 4.77 9.53 -0.59
N LYS A 388 5.49 10.51 -0.03
CA LYS A 388 5.10 11.93 -0.19
C LYS A 388 5.27 12.41 -1.64
N PRO A 389 4.59 13.51 -2.04
CA PRO A 389 4.90 14.20 -3.29
C PRO A 389 6.40 14.54 -3.39
N LEU A 390 6.99 14.34 -4.56
CA LEU A 390 8.44 14.36 -4.81
C LEU A 390 9.25 13.26 -4.09
N GLY A 391 8.57 12.23 -3.55
CA GLY A 391 9.16 10.97 -3.08
C GLY A 391 9.17 9.88 -4.15
N ILE A 392 9.83 8.76 -3.86
CA ILE A 392 10.25 7.73 -4.82
C ILE A 392 9.09 7.21 -5.70
N ILE A 393 7.92 6.92 -5.12
CA ILE A 393 6.76 6.43 -5.90
C ILE A 393 6.21 7.53 -6.81
N SER A 394 6.08 8.76 -6.32
CA SER A 394 5.52 9.87 -7.11
C SER A 394 6.39 10.24 -8.31
N MET A 395 7.72 10.21 -8.15
CA MET A 395 8.65 10.43 -9.27
C MET A 395 8.62 9.30 -10.31
N LEU A 396 8.30 8.08 -9.89
CA LEU A 396 8.13 6.96 -10.81
C LEU A 396 6.85 7.11 -11.64
N ASP A 397 5.76 7.54 -11.02
CA ASP A 397 4.49 7.81 -11.72
C ASP A 397 4.61 8.97 -12.72
N GLU A 398 5.36 10.02 -12.37
CA GLU A 398 5.65 11.14 -13.29
C GLU A 398 6.51 10.69 -14.48
N GLU A 399 7.64 9.99 -14.26
CA GLU A 399 8.47 9.44 -15.34
C GLU A 399 7.74 8.38 -16.19
N CYS A 400 6.73 7.70 -15.64
CA CYS A 400 5.89 6.79 -16.43
C CYS A 400 5.11 7.52 -17.54
N ILE A 401 4.78 8.80 -17.36
CA ILE A 401 4.00 9.61 -18.31
C ILE A 401 4.91 10.32 -19.34
N VAL A 402 6.15 10.64 -18.98
CA VAL A 402 7.08 11.42 -19.81
C VAL A 402 7.52 10.65 -21.08
N PRO A 403 7.28 11.18 -22.29
CA PRO A 403 7.81 10.60 -23.52
C PRO A 403 9.34 10.62 -23.53
N LYS A 404 9.97 9.49 -23.88
CA LYS A 404 11.43 9.23 -23.84
C LYS A 404 12.07 9.11 -22.45
N ALA A 405 11.30 9.08 -21.35
CA ALA A 405 11.85 8.69 -20.05
C ALA A 405 12.35 7.24 -20.06
N THR A 406 13.38 6.97 -19.26
CA THR A 406 14.01 5.65 -19.09
C THR A 406 14.27 5.39 -17.61
N ASP A 407 14.51 4.14 -17.21
CA ASP A 407 14.82 3.84 -15.81
C ASP A 407 16.07 4.60 -15.31
N MET A 408 16.99 4.97 -16.21
CA MET A 408 18.16 5.78 -15.89
C MET A 408 17.85 7.27 -15.68
N THR A 409 16.91 7.87 -16.43
CA THR A 409 16.47 9.26 -16.18
C THR A 409 15.71 9.37 -14.85
N TYR A 410 14.90 8.36 -14.53
CA TYR A 410 14.28 8.20 -13.22
C TYR A 410 15.32 8.09 -12.09
N VAL A 411 16.30 7.21 -12.23
CA VAL A 411 17.42 7.08 -11.25
C VAL A 411 18.19 8.38 -11.09
N GLN A 412 18.45 9.11 -12.18
CA GLN A 412 19.14 10.40 -12.12
C GLN A 412 18.31 11.41 -11.32
N LYS A 413 17.01 11.57 -11.62
CA LYS A 413 16.09 12.41 -10.85
C LYS A 413 16.05 12.07 -9.36
N LEU A 414 16.00 10.78 -9.00
CA LEU A 414 16.06 10.34 -7.59
C LEU A 414 17.35 10.80 -6.90
N ASN A 415 18.50 10.66 -7.58
CA ASN A 415 19.77 11.10 -7.03
C ASN A 415 19.82 12.63 -6.89
N ASP A 416 19.45 13.37 -7.93
CA ASP A 416 19.45 14.84 -7.91
C ASP A 416 18.49 15.40 -6.84
N GLN A 417 17.37 14.71 -6.56
CA GLN A 417 16.38 15.13 -5.56
C GLN A 417 16.74 14.72 -4.12
N HIS A 418 17.30 13.53 -3.89
CA HIS A 418 17.45 12.98 -2.53
C HIS A 418 18.90 12.74 -2.07
N LEU A 419 19.87 12.56 -2.98
CA LEU A 419 21.24 12.20 -2.59
C LEU A 419 21.91 13.35 -1.82
N GLY A 420 22.41 13.04 -0.62
CA GLY A 420 23.00 14.02 0.29
C GLY A 420 22.01 14.97 0.95
N LYS A 421 20.72 14.93 0.57
CA LYS A 421 19.63 15.74 1.12
C LYS A 421 18.76 14.97 2.13
N HIS A 422 18.53 13.67 1.90
CA HIS A 422 17.67 12.83 2.75
C HIS A 422 18.47 11.71 3.45
N PRO A 423 18.37 11.54 4.79
CA PRO A 423 19.24 10.63 5.54
C PRO A 423 19.05 9.15 5.15
N ASN A 424 17.82 8.74 4.83
CA ASN A 424 17.53 7.35 4.43
C ASN A 424 17.92 7.03 2.97
N PHE A 425 18.28 8.00 2.13
CA PHE A 425 18.60 7.76 0.71
C PHE A 425 20.13 7.75 0.49
N GLN A 426 20.66 6.67 -0.09
CA GLN A 426 22.10 6.47 -0.23
C GLN A 426 22.49 6.01 -1.64
N LYS A 427 23.67 6.44 -2.10
CA LYS A 427 24.28 5.85 -3.30
C LYS A 427 24.68 4.40 -3.00
N PRO A 428 24.34 3.42 -3.87
CA PRO A 428 24.67 2.02 -3.63
C PRO A 428 26.18 1.85 -3.60
N ARG A 429 26.66 1.09 -2.61
CA ARG A 429 28.08 0.71 -2.52
C ARG A 429 28.42 -0.22 -3.71
N PRO A 430 29.68 -0.24 -4.20
CA PRO A 430 30.08 -1.19 -5.24
C PRO A 430 29.66 -2.63 -4.89
N PRO A 431 29.22 -3.45 -5.86
CA PRO A 431 28.90 -4.86 -5.61
C PRO A 431 30.13 -5.59 -5.06
N LYS A 432 29.94 -6.43 -4.04
CA LYS A 432 30.96 -7.35 -3.52
C LYS A 432 30.56 -8.79 -3.81
N GLY A 433 31.46 -9.56 -4.39
CA GLY A 433 31.21 -10.98 -4.72
C GLY A 433 30.11 -11.13 -5.77
N LYS A 434 29.04 -11.88 -5.43
CA LYS A 434 27.92 -12.19 -6.33
C LYS A 434 26.79 -11.14 -6.35
N GLN A 435 26.92 -10.04 -5.60
CA GLN A 435 25.88 -9.00 -5.54
C GLN A 435 25.61 -8.38 -6.92
N ALA A 436 24.33 -8.19 -7.26
CA ALA A 436 23.96 -7.55 -8.51
C ALA A 436 24.25 -6.04 -8.51
N GLU A 437 24.26 -5.47 -9.72
CA GLU A 437 24.24 -4.02 -9.91
C GLU A 437 22.98 -3.42 -9.29
N ALA A 438 23.11 -2.21 -8.74
CA ALA A 438 22.04 -1.48 -8.08
C ALA A 438 22.21 0.00 -8.40
N HIS A 439 21.08 0.72 -8.47
CA HIS A 439 21.03 2.11 -8.96
C HIS A 439 20.78 3.12 -7.85
N PHE A 440 20.06 2.72 -6.80
CA PHE A 440 19.89 3.47 -5.55
C PHE A 440 19.86 2.50 -4.35
N ALA A 441 20.02 3.03 -3.14
CA ALA A 441 19.86 2.28 -1.91
C ALA A 441 19.05 3.07 -0.87
N ILE A 442 18.25 2.35 -0.07
CA ILE A 442 17.42 2.92 1.01
C ILE A 442 17.85 2.29 2.33
N ALA A 443 18.03 3.11 3.37
CA ALA A 443 18.20 2.67 4.75
C ALA A 443 16.83 2.51 5.43
N HIS A 444 16.34 1.27 5.45
CA HIS A 444 15.12 0.82 6.13
C HIS A 444 15.40 0.43 7.58
N TYR A 445 14.37 0.25 8.41
CA TYR A 445 14.52 -0.22 9.80
C TYR A 445 15.31 -1.54 9.93
N ALA A 446 15.20 -2.44 8.95
CA ALA A 446 15.87 -3.74 8.94
C ALA A 446 17.29 -3.71 8.35
N GLY A 447 17.71 -2.61 7.71
CA GLY A 447 19.02 -2.46 7.10
C GLY A 447 19.02 -1.69 5.77
N ILE A 448 20.19 -1.61 5.13
CA ILE A 448 20.35 -0.91 3.85
C ILE A 448 20.04 -1.88 2.70
N VAL A 449 18.98 -1.61 1.94
CA VAL A 449 18.57 -2.42 0.77
C VAL A 449 19.07 -1.78 -0.52
N ARG A 450 19.62 -2.61 -1.41
CA ARG A 450 20.17 -2.23 -2.72
C ARG A 450 19.12 -2.50 -3.81
N TYR A 451 18.60 -1.46 -4.46
CA TYR A 451 17.55 -1.60 -5.47
C TYR A 451 18.09 -1.44 -6.90
N ASN A 452 17.71 -2.37 -7.78
CA ASN A 452 17.98 -2.29 -9.21
C ASN A 452 16.74 -1.75 -9.93
N ALA A 453 16.84 -0.51 -10.42
CA ALA A 453 15.75 0.20 -11.09
C ALA A 453 15.38 -0.31 -12.50
N THR A 454 16.10 -1.29 -13.08
CA THR A 454 15.86 -1.73 -14.46
C THR A 454 14.43 -2.29 -14.64
N ASN A 455 13.76 -1.81 -15.68
CA ASN A 455 12.36 -2.05 -16.03
C ASN A 455 11.36 -1.56 -14.95
N PHE A 456 11.71 -0.62 -14.06
CA PHE A 456 10.75 -0.03 -13.11
C PHE A 456 9.62 0.71 -13.84
N LEU A 457 9.94 1.50 -14.86
CA LEU A 457 8.94 2.24 -15.64
C LEU A 457 8.02 1.29 -16.42
N GLU A 458 8.52 0.14 -16.87
CA GLU A 458 7.71 -0.88 -17.53
C GLU A 458 6.80 -1.60 -16.53
N LYS A 459 7.35 -2.08 -15.40
CA LYS A 459 6.62 -2.79 -14.34
C LYS A 459 5.52 -1.93 -13.69
N ASN A 460 5.71 -0.62 -13.62
CA ASN A 460 4.72 0.31 -13.09
C ASN A 460 3.62 0.68 -14.11
N LYS A 461 3.92 0.63 -15.42
CA LYS A 461 2.93 0.79 -16.52
C LYS A 461 2.11 -0.46 -16.78
N ASP A 462 2.73 -1.64 -16.66
CA ASP A 462 2.15 -2.97 -16.94
C ASP A 462 1.30 -3.03 -18.24
N PRO A 463 1.84 -2.59 -19.39
CA PRO A 463 1.04 -2.34 -20.60
C PRO A 463 0.45 -3.63 -21.17
N LEU A 464 -0.88 -3.72 -21.23
CA LEU A 464 -1.61 -4.85 -21.80
C LEU A 464 -1.92 -4.64 -23.29
N ASN A 465 -1.95 -5.75 -24.03
CA ASN A 465 -2.39 -5.78 -25.40
C ASN A 465 -3.93 -5.89 -25.46
N ASP A 466 -4.61 -4.74 -25.56
CA ASP A 466 -6.07 -4.65 -25.66
C ASP A 466 -6.67 -5.53 -26.77
N THR A 467 -5.96 -5.73 -27.90
CA THR A 467 -6.45 -6.60 -28.98
C THR A 467 -6.44 -8.07 -28.55
N ALA A 468 -5.40 -8.51 -27.82
CA ALA A 468 -5.34 -9.87 -27.30
C ALA A 468 -6.36 -10.10 -26.16
N VAL A 469 -6.59 -9.10 -25.31
CA VAL A 469 -7.66 -9.14 -24.30
C VAL A 469 -9.04 -9.18 -24.97
N ALA A 470 -9.27 -8.44 -26.06
CA ALA A 470 -10.51 -8.52 -26.83
C ALA A 470 -10.75 -9.92 -27.42
N VAL A 471 -9.71 -10.66 -27.82
CA VAL A 471 -9.84 -12.07 -28.24
C VAL A 471 -10.25 -12.96 -27.05
N LEU A 472 -9.63 -12.79 -25.87
CA LEU A 472 -10.00 -13.53 -24.66
C LEU A 472 -11.45 -13.25 -24.21
N LYS A 473 -11.91 -12.00 -24.29
CA LYS A 473 -13.29 -11.58 -23.96
C LYS A 473 -14.36 -12.13 -24.92
N ASN A 474 -13.98 -12.54 -26.13
CA ASN A 474 -14.89 -13.12 -27.13
C ASN A 474 -14.66 -14.65 -27.29
N GLY A 475 -13.97 -15.28 -26.34
CA GLY A 475 -13.78 -16.74 -26.32
C GLY A 475 -15.07 -17.51 -26.04
N SER A 476 -15.05 -18.81 -26.35
CA SER A 476 -16.12 -19.76 -26.06
C SER A 476 -15.54 -21.07 -25.51
N GLY A 477 -16.17 -21.63 -24.46
CA GLY A 477 -15.75 -22.88 -23.82
C GLY A 477 -14.93 -22.72 -22.52
N ASN A 478 -14.65 -21.50 -22.07
CA ASN A 478 -14.01 -21.21 -20.77
C ASN A 478 -14.73 -20.02 -20.09
N GLN A 479 -15.73 -20.32 -19.27
CA GLN A 479 -16.53 -19.29 -18.58
C GLN A 479 -15.68 -18.42 -17.65
N LEU A 480 -14.70 -19.03 -16.96
CA LEU A 480 -13.79 -18.29 -16.08
C LEU A 480 -12.99 -17.22 -16.84
N MET A 481 -12.61 -17.47 -18.09
CA MET A 481 -11.94 -16.46 -18.92
C MET A 481 -12.83 -15.22 -19.14
N LEU A 482 -14.15 -15.41 -19.30
CA LEU A 482 -15.10 -14.31 -19.44
C LEU A 482 -15.26 -13.55 -18.10
N ASP A 483 -15.49 -14.29 -17.01
CA ASP A 483 -15.60 -13.75 -15.64
C ASP A 483 -14.39 -12.88 -15.25
N ILE A 484 -13.15 -13.32 -15.55
CA ILE A 484 -11.94 -12.59 -15.16
C ILE A 484 -11.67 -11.33 -16.01
N TRP A 485 -12.42 -11.09 -17.09
CA TRP A 485 -12.31 -9.89 -17.94
C TRP A 485 -13.61 -9.08 -18.04
N GLU A 486 -14.66 -9.43 -17.30
CA GLU A 486 -15.95 -8.69 -17.25
C GLU A 486 -15.75 -7.19 -16.95
N ASP A 487 -14.91 -6.86 -15.97
CA ASP A 487 -14.64 -5.48 -15.55
C ASP A 487 -13.66 -4.70 -16.44
N TYR A 488 -13.05 -5.36 -17.44
CA TYR A 488 -12.04 -4.73 -18.30
C TYR A 488 -12.66 -4.10 -19.54
N GLN A 489 -12.71 -2.77 -19.59
CA GLN A 489 -13.07 -2.03 -20.80
C GLN A 489 -11.83 -1.79 -21.67
N THR A 490 -11.80 -2.39 -22.85
CA THR A 490 -10.79 -2.13 -23.88
C THR A 490 -10.95 -0.72 -24.47
N GLN A 491 -9.88 -0.20 -25.08
CA GLN A 491 -9.94 1.09 -25.80
C GLN A 491 -10.92 1.09 -26.98
N GLU A 492 -11.26 -0.06 -27.56
CA GLU A 492 -12.24 -0.15 -28.66
C GLU A 492 -13.68 -0.07 -28.14
N GLU A 493 -14.02 -0.83 -27.09
CA GLU A 493 -15.32 -0.74 -26.40
C GLU A 493 -15.56 0.69 -25.87
N ALA A 494 -14.56 1.29 -25.23
CA ALA A 494 -14.63 2.67 -24.74
C ALA A 494 -14.76 3.71 -25.87
N ALA A 495 -14.20 3.44 -27.06
CA ALA A 495 -14.34 4.31 -28.22
C ALA A 495 -15.70 4.17 -28.93
N LEU A 496 -16.32 3.00 -28.88
CA LEU A 496 -17.68 2.74 -29.39
C LEU A 496 -18.73 3.38 -28.48
N ALA A 497 -18.65 3.16 -27.16
CA ALA A 497 -19.52 3.79 -26.18
C ALA A 497 -19.46 5.33 -26.23
N ALA A 498 -18.33 5.91 -26.62
CA ALA A 498 -18.16 7.35 -26.83
C ALA A 498 -18.75 7.88 -28.15
N LYS A 499 -19.13 7.01 -29.10
CA LYS A 499 -19.77 7.40 -30.38
C LYS A 499 -21.29 7.34 -30.35
N ASP A 500 -21.88 6.39 -29.64
CA ASP A 500 -23.33 6.12 -29.68
C ASP A 500 -24.21 7.15 -28.92
N GLY A 501 -23.67 8.33 -28.58
CA GLY A 501 -24.45 9.46 -28.05
C GLY A 501 -25.05 9.27 -26.65
N GLY A 502 -24.76 8.14 -25.98
CA GLY A 502 -25.28 7.77 -24.66
C GLY A 502 -24.78 8.68 -23.54
N GLY A 503 -25.38 9.86 -23.40
CA GLY A 503 -25.04 10.83 -22.35
C GLY A 503 -25.26 10.28 -20.93
N GLY A 504 -24.36 10.63 -20.01
CA GLY A 504 -24.58 10.47 -18.57
C GLY A 504 -24.29 9.09 -17.97
N GLY A 505 -23.79 8.11 -18.74
CA GLY A 505 -23.26 6.86 -18.18
C GLY A 505 -22.09 7.14 -17.22
N LYS A 506 -22.33 7.13 -15.90
CA LYS A 506 -21.34 7.48 -14.86
C LYS A 506 -20.04 6.67 -15.07
N LYS A 507 -18.91 7.36 -15.19
CA LYS A 507 -17.57 6.75 -15.25
C LYS A 507 -17.28 5.96 -13.96
N LYS A 508 -17.50 4.65 -13.97
CA LYS A 508 -16.89 3.74 -13.00
C LYS A 508 -15.44 3.51 -13.39
N GLY A 509 -14.57 4.34 -12.81
CA GLY A 509 -13.13 4.29 -13.01
C GLY A 509 -12.61 5.25 -14.10
N LYS A 510 -11.30 5.53 -14.01
CA LYS A 510 -10.47 5.93 -15.14
C LYS A 510 -10.40 4.76 -16.13
N SER A 511 -10.11 5.00 -17.41
CA SER A 511 -9.77 3.90 -18.32
C SER A 511 -8.57 3.14 -17.76
N SER A 512 -8.66 1.81 -17.66
CA SER A 512 -7.65 0.97 -16.98
C SER A 512 -6.23 1.15 -17.52
N SER A 513 -6.11 1.62 -18.77
CA SER A 513 -4.87 1.91 -19.50
C SER A 513 -3.98 3.01 -18.95
N PHE A 514 -4.38 3.75 -17.90
CA PHE A 514 -3.59 4.86 -17.34
C PHE A 514 -3.51 4.91 -15.81
N MET A 515 -3.93 3.86 -15.09
CA MET A 515 -3.60 3.72 -13.66
C MET A 515 -2.33 2.89 -13.52
N THR A 516 -1.28 3.48 -12.95
CA THR A 516 -0.04 2.76 -12.64
C THR A 516 -0.23 1.79 -11.49
N VAL A 517 0.57 0.71 -11.48
CA VAL A 517 0.51 -0.37 -10.48
C VAL A 517 0.70 0.19 -9.06
N SER A 518 1.58 1.18 -8.91
CA SER A 518 1.78 1.99 -7.70
C SER A 518 0.52 2.62 -7.12
N MET A 519 -0.36 3.20 -7.95
CA MET A 519 -1.59 3.86 -7.48
C MET A 519 -2.55 2.84 -6.87
N ILE A 520 -2.70 1.70 -7.53
CA ILE A 520 -3.52 0.56 -7.05
C ILE A 520 -2.96 0.03 -5.73
N TYR A 521 -1.63 -0.18 -5.66
CA TYR A 521 -0.97 -0.66 -4.45
C TYR A 521 -1.03 0.35 -3.30
N ARG A 522 -0.97 1.67 -3.57
CA ARG A 522 -1.10 2.72 -2.54
C ARG A 522 -2.53 2.86 -2.00
N GLU A 523 -3.56 2.81 -2.86
CA GLU A 523 -4.97 2.83 -2.40
C GLU A 523 -5.28 1.57 -1.57
N SER A 524 -4.84 0.40 -2.05
CA SER A 524 -4.96 -0.88 -1.35
C SER A 524 -4.26 -0.89 0.02
N LEU A 525 -3.03 -0.36 0.09
CA LEU A 525 -2.27 -0.21 1.35
C LEU A 525 -2.94 0.77 2.32
N ASN A 526 -3.45 1.90 1.84
CA ASN A 526 -4.06 2.91 2.70
C ASN A 526 -5.43 2.44 3.25
N ASN A 527 -6.17 1.63 2.49
CA ASN A 527 -7.35 0.93 2.99
C ASN A 527 -6.98 -0.08 4.10
N LEU A 528 -5.92 -0.87 3.93
CA LEU A 528 -5.42 -1.78 4.97
C LEU A 528 -5.01 -1.03 6.24
N MET A 529 -4.24 0.05 6.13
CA MET A 529 -3.83 0.87 7.27
C MET A 529 -5.04 1.48 8.00
N HIS A 530 -6.01 2.01 7.25
CA HIS A 530 -7.24 2.58 7.82
C HIS A 530 -8.05 1.52 8.61
N MET A 531 -8.17 0.29 8.09
CA MET A 531 -8.81 -0.81 8.82
C MET A 531 -8.03 -1.20 10.08
N LEU A 532 -6.70 -1.28 10.03
CA LEU A 532 -5.88 -1.61 11.21
C LEU A 532 -6.04 -0.56 12.32
N HIS A 533 -6.08 0.73 11.98
CA HIS A 533 -6.36 1.81 12.94
C HIS A 533 -7.78 1.80 13.53
N GLN A 534 -8.74 1.05 12.95
CA GLN A 534 -10.08 0.83 13.50
C GLN A 534 -10.19 -0.44 14.37
N THR A 535 -9.07 -1.09 14.69
CA THR A 535 -9.03 -2.33 15.49
C THR A 535 -8.03 -2.24 16.62
N HIS A 536 -8.29 -2.95 17.72
CA HIS A 536 -7.29 -3.17 18.76
C HIS A 536 -6.27 -4.25 18.31
N PRO A 537 -4.97 -3.93 18.15
CA PRO A 537 -4.00 -4.84 17.56
C PRO A 537 -3.29 -5.75 18.58
N HIS A 538 -3.13 -7.01 18.20
CA HIS A 538 -2.36 -8.03 18.92
C HIS A 538 -1.15 -8.45 18.08
N PHE A 539 0.05 -8.17 18.56
CA PHE A 539 1.28 -8.40 17.78
C PHE A 539 1.92 -9.76 18.06
N ILE A 540 2.24 -10.49 17.00
CA ILE A 540 3.03 -11.73 17.05
C ILE A 540 4.32 -11.49 16.25
N ARG A 541 5.48 -11.76 16.85
CA ARG A 541 6.78 -11.64 16.19
C ARG A 541 7.44 -13.00 16.03
N CYS A 542 7.55 -13.42 14.78
CA CYS A 542 8.25 -14.62 14.35
C CYS A 542 9.72 -14.30 14.09
N ILE A 543 10.62 -15.11 14.66
CA ILE A 543 12.09 -14.93 14.54
C ILE A 543 12.67 -16.17 13.84
N ILE A 544 13.50 -15.96 12.83
CA ILE A 544 14.24 -17.02 12.12
C ILE A 544 15.40 -17.48 13.02
N PRO A 545 15.51 -18.79 13.35
CA PRO A 545 16.57 -19.29 14.22
C PRO A 545 17.89 -19.50 13.47
N ASN A 546 17.88 -19.88 12.19
CA ASN A 546 19.06 -20.06 11.34
C ASN A 546 18.70 -20.00 9.84
N GLU A 547 19.65 -19.58 9.00
CA GLU A 547 19.48 -19.59 7.53
C GLU A 547 19.61 -21.00 6.89
N LYS A 548 20.13 -21.99 7.63
CA LYS A 548 20.40 -23.35 7.12
C LYS A 548 19.14 -24.23 7.00
N LYS A 549 17.95 -23.71 7.33
CA LYS A 549 16.67 -24.44 7.38
C LYS A 549 16.67 -25.65 8.33
N GLN A 550 17.59 -25.71 9.29
CA GLN A 550 17.76 -26.86 10.20
C GLN A 550 16.95 -26.70 11.49
N SER A 551 16.23 -27.76 11.90
CA SER A 551 15.55 -27.79 13.19
C SER A 551 16.55 -27.86 14.36
N GLY A 552 16.22 -27.24 15.49
CA GLY A 552 17.02 -27.25 16.72
C GLY A 552 18.31 -26.41 16.70
N VAL A 553 18.70 -25.83 15.57
CA VAL A 553 19.90 -24.98 15.43
C VAL A 553 19.54 -23.51 15.59
N ILE A 554 20.33 -22.74 16.35
CA ILE A 554 20.17 -21.29 16.53
C ILE A 554 21.47 -20.54 16.23
N ASP A 555 21.37 -19.48 15.44
CA ASP A 555 22.44 -18.50 15.20
C ASP A 555 22.18 -17.26 16.07
N SER A 556 23.10 -17.00 17.01
CA SER A 556 22.96 -15.89 17.97
C SER A 556 23.13 -14.51 17.33
N ALA A 557 23.90 -14.39 16.25
CA ALA A 557 24.11 -13.12 15.57
C ALA A 557 22.89 -12.74 14.72
N LEU A 558 22.34 -13.72 13.98
CA LEU A 558 21.10 -13.56 13.20
C LEU A 558 19.91 -13.21 14.09
N VAL A 559 19.76 -13.87 15.25
CA VAL A 559 18.69 -13.60 16.21
C VAL A 559 18.87 -12.24 16.90
N LEU A 560 20.09 -11.86 17.28
CA LEU A 560 20.36 -10.54 17.88
C LEU A 560 20.07 -9.40 16.91
N ASN A 561 20.40 -9.56 15.63
CA ASN A 561 20.08 -8.58 14.58
C ASN A 561 18.56 -8.40 14.45
N GLN A 562 17.81 -9.50 14.30
CA GLN A 562 16.34 -9.47 14.24
C GLN A 562 15.70 -8.83 15.48
N LEU A 563 16.16 -9.15 16.69
CA LEU A 563 15.61 -8.56 17.93
C LEU A 563 15.86 -7.05 18.02
N THR A 564 16.97 -6.58 17.47
CA THR A 564 17.35 -5.17 17.42
C THR A 564 16.53 -4.43 16.37
N CYS A 565 16.55 -4.87 15.10
CA CYS A 565 15.83 -4.22 14.01
C CYS A 565 14.32 -4.17 14.25
N ASN A 566 13.72 -5.23 14.77
CA ASN A 566 12.29 -5.23 15.11
C ASN A 566 11.92 -4.32 16.31
N GLY A 567 12.89 -3.73 17.02
CA GLY A 567 12.62 -2.92 18.23
C GLY A 567 12.00 -3.72 19.38
N VAL A 568 12.34 -5.01 19.51
CA VAL A 568 11.80 -5.90 20.55
C VAL A 568 12.33 -5.52 21.93
N LEU A 569 13.60 -5.09 22.00
CA LEU A 569 14.24 -4.68 23.25
C LEU A 569 13.58 -3.42 23.82
N GLU A 570 13.22 -2.46 22.96
CA GLU A 570 12.58 -1.20 23.31
C GLU A 570 11.12 -1.43 23.73
N GLY A 571 10.38 -2.29 23.01
CA GLY A 571 9.06 -2.74 23.44
C GLY A 571 9.07 -3.39 24.83
N ILE A 572 10.02 -4.29 25.11
CA ILE A 572 10.17 -4.91 26.44
C ILE A 572 10.53 -3.87 27.51
N ARG A 573 11.39 -2.88 27.21
CA ARG A 573 11.72 -1.79 28.14
C ARG A 573 10.49 -0.95 28.50
N ILE A 574 9.61 -0.66 27.54
CA ILE A 574 8.37 0.11 27.77
C ILE A 574 7.36 -0.72 28.57
N CYS A 575 7.04 -1.94 28.15
CA CYS A 575 6.11 -2.83 28.85
C CYS A 575 6.53 -3.14 30.31
N ARG A 576 7.84 -3.05 30.62
CA ARG A 576 8.38 -3.20 31.98
C ARG A 576 8.36 -1.92 32.82
N LYS A 577 8.46 -0.73 32.19
CA LYS A 577 8.44 0.57 32.89
C LYS A 577 7.03 1.11 33.08
N GLY A 578 6.18 0.97 32.06
CA GLY A 578 4.80 1.45 32.04
C GLY A 578 3.82 0.52 32.76
N PHE A 579 2.54 0.77 32.50
CA PHE A 579 1.39 0.14 33.16
C PHE A 579 0.41 -0.39 32.10
N PRO A 580 0.76 -1.48 31.37
CA PRO A 580 0.05 -1.91 30.16
C PRO A 580 -1.36 -2.48 30.42
N ASN A 581 -1.74 -2.67 31.69
CA ASN A 581 -3.08 -3.08 32.08
C ASN A 581 -3.85 -1.86 32.58
N ARG A 582 -5.04 -1.58 32.03
CA ARG A 582 -5.89 -0.45 32.45
C ARG A 582 -7.34 -0.85 32.60
N MET A 583 -8.05 -0.25 33.56
CA MET A 583 -9.47 -0.49 33.81
C MET A 583 -10.20 0.81 34.16
N LEU A 584 -11.47 0.93 33.75
CA LEU A 584 -12.36 2.01 34.19
C LEU A 584 -12.73 1.82 35.67
N TYR A 585 -12.97 2.93 36.38
CA TYR A 585 -13.44 2.92 37.77
C TYR A 585 -14.73 2.10 38.02
N PRO A 586 -15.82 2.23 37.24
CA PRO A 586 -17.01 1.38 37.39
C PRO A 586 -16.69 -0.12 37.31
N ASP A 587 -15.92 -0.55 36.30
CA ASP A 587 -15.57 -1.97 36.12
C ASP A 587 -14.67 -2.50 37.24
N PHE A 588 -13.73 -1.68 37.72
CA PHE A 588 -12.86 -2.03 38.83
C PHE A 588 -13.65 -2.15 40.14
N LYS A 589 -14.50 -1.16 40.47
CA LYS A 589 -15.43 -1.18 41.61
C LYS A 589 -16.33 -2.41 41.54
N HIS A 590 -16.92 -2.69 40.39
CA HIS A 590 -17.80 -3.85 40.19
C HIS A 590 -17.06 -5.18 40.36
N ARG A 591 -15.92 -5.41 39.67
CA ARG A 591 -15.14 -6.65 39.78
C ARG A 591 -14.62 -6.89 41.20
N TYR A 592 -13.93 -5.93 41.79
CA TYR A 592 -13.12 -6.15 43.00
C TYR A 592 -13.80 -5.73 44.31
N SER A 593 -15.04 -5.23 44.27
CA SER A 593 -15.86 -5.01 45.47
C SER A 593 -15.98 -6.24 46.38
N ILE A 594 -15.89 -7.46 45.84
CA ILE A 594 -15.89 -8.70 46.62
C ILE A 594 -14.64 -8.86 47.51
N LEU A 595 -13.51 -8.25 47.14
CA LEU A 595 -12.28 -8.29 47.95
C LEU A 595 -12.41 -7.38 49.17
N ALA A 596 -12.78 -6.11 48.95
CA ALA A 596 -12.86 -5.08 49.98
C ALA A 596 -14.29 -4.48 50.09
N ALA A 597 -15.28 -5.31 50.43
CA ALA A 597 -16.70 -4.96 50.38
C ALA A 597 -17.15 -3.81 51.30
N ALA A 598 -16.38 -3.49 52.34
CA ALA A 598 -16.59 -2.31 53.17
C ALA A 598 -16.06 -1.04 52.48
N ALA A 599 -14.83 -1.09 51.96
CA ALA A 599 -14.20 0.03 51.25
C ALA A 599 -14.97 0.40 49.97
N ALA A 600 -15.42 -0.58 49.19
CA ALA A 600 -16.21 -0.37 47.97
C ALA A 600 -17.57 0.33 48.22
N LYS A 601 -18.07 0.31 49.46
CA LYS A 601 -19.30 1.00 49.90
C LYS A 601 -19.05 2.35 50.58
N SER A 602 -17.80 2.73 50.82
CA SER A 602 -17.45 3.95 51.56
C SER A 602 -17.80 5.25 50.82
N ALA A 603 -17.84 5.22 49.47
CA ALA A 603 -18.14 6.36 48.64
C ALA A 603 -19.15 6.04 47.53
N SER A 604 -20.04 7.00 47.26
CA SER A 604 -20.96 6.94 46.12
C SER A 604 -20.21 7.08 44.79
N ASP A 605 -19.27 8.03 44.72
CA ASP A 605 -18.35 8.18 43.58
C ASP A 605 -17.59 6.87 43.29
N GLU A 606 -17.41 6.59 42.01
CA GLU A 606 -16.77 5.37 41.52
C GLU A 606 -15.26 5.44 41.64
N LYS A 607 -14.68 6.63 41.44
CA LYS A 607 -13.24 6.86 41.61
C LYS A 607 -12.83 6.74 43.07
N ALA A 608 -13.42 7.53 43.96
CA ALA A 608 -13.14 7.49 45.40
C ALA A 608 -13.34 6.09 46.00
N ALA A 609 -14.40 5.38 45.63
CA ALA A 609 -14.63 4.02 46.12
C ALA A 609 -13.61 3.01 45.57
N SER A 610 -13.15 3.17 44.33
CA SER A 610 -12.11 2.31 43.75
C SER A 610 -10.74 2.57 44.38
N VAL A 611 -10.42 3.84 44.68
CA VAL A 611 -9.21 4.21 45.43
C VAL A 611 -9.25 3.61 46.83
N ALA A 612 -10.37 3.72 47.56
CA ALA A 612 -10.53 3.05 48.85
C ALA A 612 -10.35 1.52 48.77
N VAL A 613 -10.73 0.88 47.66
CA VAL A 613 -10.47 -0.55 47.40
C VAL A 613 -8.98 -0.81 47.14
N THR A 614 -8.27 0.02 46.37
CA THR A 614 -6.81 -0.13 46.20
C THR A 614 -6.05 0.11 47.51
N ASP A 615 -6.49 1.07 48.33
CA ASP A 615 -5.86 1.40 49.61
C ASP A 615 -6.03 0.26 50.63
N ALA A 616 -7.21 -0.37 50.65
CA ALA A 616 -7.46 -1.59 51.42
C ALA A 616 -6.57 -2.75 50.95
N LEU A 617 -6.47 -2.99 49.64
CA LEU A 617 -5.60 -4.02 49.07
C LEU A 617 -4.11 -3.76 49.35
N CYS A 618 -3.67 -2.50 49.40
CA CYS A 618 -2.31 -2.15 49.82
C CYS A 618 -2.10 -2.39 51.33
N SER A 619 -3.09 -2.05 52.16
CA SER A 619 -3.07 -2.28 53.61
C SER A 619 -3.01 -3.77 53.97
N GLU A 620 -3.62 -4.63 53.16
CA GLU A 620 -3.54 -6.10 53.27
C GLU A 620 -2.22 -6.68 52.71
N GLY A 621 -1.37 -5.88 52.06
CA GLY A 621 -0.17 -6.34 51.35
C GLY A 621 -0.44 -7.03 50.01
N ASN A 622 -1.69 -7.04 49.54
CA ASN A 622 -2.14 -7.63 48.28
C ASN A 622 -1.80 -6.75 47.04
N LEU A 623 -1.38 -5.50 47.26
CA LEU A 623 -0.97 -4.51 46.26
C LEU A 623 0.13 -3.59 46.82
N LYS A 624 0.90 -2.91 45.96
CA LYS A 624 1.91 -1.90 46.33
C LYS A 624 1.83 -0.66 45.45
N ASP A 625 2.17 0.51 45.98
CA ASP A 625 2.15 1.80 45.27
C ASP A 625 3.00 1.86 43.98
N GLU A 626 4.01 1.00 43.84
CA GLU A 626 4.78 0.86 42.60
C GLU A 626 4.07 0.02 41.52
N GLU A 627 3.10 -0.81 41.88
CA GLU A 627 2.44 -1.78 41.00
C GLU A 627 1.24 -1.17 40.24
N PHE A 628 0.74 -0.01 40.68
CA PHE A 628 -0.38 0.70 40.07
C PHE A 628 -0.21 2.23 40.04
N LYS A 629 -1.05 2.89 39.22
CA LYS A 629 -1.25 4.35 39.21
C LYS A 629 -2.72 4.71 38.99
N ILE A 630 -3.13 5.83 39.57
CA ILE A 630 -4.49 6.39 39.54
C ILE A 630 -4.51 7.47 38.47
N GLY A 631 -5.31 7.28 37.42
CA GLY A 631 -5.53 8.26 36.34
C GLY A 631 -6.77 9.13 36.58
N ILE A 632 -7.16 9.94 35.59
CA ILE A 632 -8.39 10.75 35.64
C ILE A 632 -9.64 9.86 35.60
N THR A 633 -9.77 8.95 34.63
CA THR A 633 -10.93 8.05 34.41
C THR A 633 -10.61 6.56 34.61
N LYS A 634 -9.33 6.18 34.66
CA LYS A 634 -8.88 4.77 34.72
C LYS A 634 -7.88 4.53 35.86
N ILE A 635 -7.77 3.27 36.30
CA ILE A 635 -6.65 2.75 37.09
C ILE A 635 -5.74 1.94 36.18
N PHE A 636 -4.43 2.15 36.33
CA PHE A 636 -3.36 1.56 35.55
C PHE A 636 -2.52 0.61 36.41
N PHE A 637 -2.14 -0.53 35.87
CA PHE A 637 -1.44 -1.61 36.59
C PHE A 637 -0.27 -2.15 35.77
N LYS A 638 0.79 -2.59 36.47
CA LYS A 638 1.90 -3.33 35.85
C LYS A 638 1.45 -4.71 35.35
N ALA A 639 2.27 -5.31 34.49
CA ALA A 639 2.05 -6.66 33.98
C ALA A 639 1.91 -7.68 35.14
N GLY A 640 0.97 -8.63 35.02
CA GLY A 640 0.71 -9.67 36.02
C GLY A 640 -0.13 -9.27 37.23
N ILE A 641 -0.26 -7.97 37.56
CA ILE A 641 -0.94 -7.52 38.79
C ILE A 641 -2.45 -7.83 38.76
N LEU A 642 -3.14 -7.55 37.64
CA LEU A 642 -4.57 -7.88 37.51
C LEU A 642 -4.82 -9.39 37.65
N ALA A 643 -3.90 -10.25 37.20
CA ALA A 643 -4.04 -11.69 37.38
C ALA A 643 -3.97 -12.07 38.87
N ARG A 644 -3.00 -11.54 39.63
CA ARG A 644 -2.91 -11.76 41.08
C ARG A 644 -4.20 -11.34 41.81
N LEU A 645 -4.81 -10.21 41.42
CA LEU A 645 -6.09 -9.75 41.99
C LEU A 645 -7.27 -10.65 41.57
N GLU A 646 -7.32 -11.08 40.31
CA GLU A 646 -8.33 -12.01 39.80
C GLU A 646 -8.20 -13.43 40.40
N ASP A 647 -7.00 -13.86 40.79
CA ASP A 647 -6.77 -15.18 41.42
C ASP A 647 -7.27 -15.18 42.87
N ILE A 648 -6.93 -14.15 43.66
CA ILE A 648 -7.50 -13.93 45.02
C ILE A 648 -9.03 -13.80 44.95
N ARG A 649 -9.55 -13.14 43.90
CA ARG A 649 -10.99 -13.01 43.64
C ARG A 649 -11.66 -14.35 43.33
N ASP A 650 -11.02 -15.22 42.54
CA ASP A 650 -11.55 -16.55 42.24
C ASP A 650 -11.53 -17.48 43.45
N GLU A 651 -10.58 -17.37 44.38
CA GLU A 651 -10.66 -18.09 45.66
C GLU A 651 -11.93 -17.73 46.45
N LYS A 652 -12.25 -16.43 46.55
CA LYS A 652 -13.48 -15.96 47.22
C LYS A 652 -14.74 -16.37 46.45
N LEU A 653 -14.75 -16.25 45.13
CA LEU A 653 -15.88 -16.65 44.29
C LEU A 653 -16.11 -18.16 44.29
N SER A 654 -15.05 -18.97 44.31
CA SER A 654 -15.11 -20.44 44.33
C SER A 654 -15.95 -20.94 45.51
N ALA A 655 -15.71 -20.42 46.72
CA ALA A 655 -16.49 -20.76 47.91
C ALA A 655 -18.00 -20.47 47.74
N ILE A 656 -18.35 -19.30 47.18
CA ILE A 656 -19.74 -18.89 46.92
C ILE A 656 -20.37 -19.78 45.83
N MET A 657 -19.64 -19.99 44.73
CA MET A 657 -20.08 -20.77 43.58
C MET A 657 -20.26 -22.26 43.92
N THR A 658 -19.44 -22.84 44.79
CA THR A 658 -19.65 -24.19 45.33
C THR A 658 -20.96 -24.28 46.12
N GLY A 659 -21.28 -23.27 46.93
CA GLY A 659 -22.56 -23.17 47.64
C GLY A 659 -23.76 -23.10 46.68
N PHE A 660 -23.66 -22.30 45.61
CA PHE A 660 -24.69 -22.17 44.59
C PHE A 660 -24.86 -23.45 43.75
N GLN A 661 -23.76 -24.05 43.28
CA GLN A 661 -23.76 -25.33 42.58
C GLN A 661 -24.38 -26.46 43.42
N THR A 662 -24.13 -26.48 44.74
CA THR A 662 -24.74 -27.46 45.65
C THR A 662 -26.26 -27.31 45.68
N ARG A 663 -26.80 -26.08 45.69
CA ARG A 663 -28.25 -25.83 45.59
C ARG A 663 -28.83 -26.29 44.24
N ILE A 664 -28.17 -25.97 43.13
CA ILE A 664 -28.59 -26.44 41.79
C ILE A 664 -28.61 -27.97 41.70
N ARG A 665 -27.53 -28.64 42.14
CA ARG A 665 -27.43 -30.10 42.14
C ARG A 665 -28.50 -30.74 43.03
N SER A 666 -28.81 -30.12 44.18
CA SER A 666 -29.90 -30.57 45.06
C SER A 666 -31.28 -30.44 44.39
N TYR A 667 -31.57 -29.30 43.77
CA TYR A 667 -32.84 -29.07 43.05
C TYR A 667 -33.02 -30.03 41.86
N LEU A 668 -31.97 -30.25 41.06
CA LEU A 668 -31.99 -31.22 39.96
C LEU A 668 -32.17 -32.65 40.46
N ALA A 669 -31.49 -33.03 41.56
CA ALA A 669 -31.66 -34.34 42.18
C ALA A 669 -33.08 -34.56 42.74
N GLN A 670 -33.66 -33.56 43.40
CA GLN A 670 -35.06 -33.60 43.88
C GLN A 670 -36.05 -33.75 42.71
N THR A 671 -35.81 -33.03 41.62
CA THR A 671 -36.63 -33.11 40.40
C THR A 671 -36.55 -34.49 39.75
N ASP A 672 -35.34 -35.08 39.65
CA ASP A 672 -35.17 -36.44 39.12
C ASP A 672 -35.74 -37.51 40.06
N VAL A 673 -35.60 -37.34 41.39
CA VAL A 673 -36.23 -38.23 42.38
C VAL A 673 -37.76 -38.20 42.23
N LYS A 674 -38.37 -37.02 42.11
CA LYS A 674 -39.81 -36.88 41.81
C LYS A 674 -40.19 -37.60 40.52
N ARG A 675 -39.45 -37.37 39.43
CA ARG A 675 -39.63 -38.06 38.14
C ARG A 675 -39.55 -39.59 38.27
N ARG A 676 -38.60 -40.12 39.05
CA ARG A 676 -38.48 -41.57 39.32
C ARG A 676 -39.63 -42.12 40.16
N HIS A 677 -40.15 -41.37 41.12
CA HIS A 677 -41.34 -41.76 41.89
C HIS A 677 -42.59 -41.81 41.00
N GLU A 678 -42.79 -40.80 40.15
CA GLU A 678 -43.88 -40.75 39.16
C GLU A 678 -43.77 -41.90 38.14
N GLN A 679 -42.56 -42.15 37.62
CA GLN A 679 -42.27 -43.28 36.73
C GLN A 679 -42.56 -44.64 37.39
N ARG A 680 -42.20 -44.81 38.68
CA ARG A 680 -42.47 -46.04 39.44
C ARG A 680 -43.98 -46.24 39.69
N ALA A 681 -44.71 -45.17 40.01
CA ALA A 681 -46.17 -45.22 40.16
C ALA A 681 -46.85 -45.56 38.83
N GLY A 682 -46.45 -44.90 37.73
CA GLY A 682 -46.91 -45.20 36.37
C GLY A 682 -46.62 -46.63 35.96
N LEU A 683 -45.43 -47.16 36.25
CA LEU A 683 -45.05 -48.56 35.95
C LEU A 683 -45.98 -49.56 36.66
N LEU A 684 -46.33 -49.33 37.93
CA LEU A 684 -47.27 -50.19 38.66
C LEU A 684 -48.69 -50.14 38.07
N ILE A 685 -49.14 -48.95 37.64
CA ILE A 685 -50.43 -48.77 36.96
C ILE A 685 -50.42 -49.51 35.61
N VAL A 686 -49.36 -49.39 34.82
CA VAL A 686 -49.18 -50.13 33.55
C VAL A 686 -49.17 -51.64 33.78
N GLN A 687 -48.41 -52.15 34.76
CA GLN A 687 -48.40 -53.58 35.09
C GLN A 687 -49.78 -54.09 35.50
N ARG A 688 -50.53 -53.33 36.30
CA ARG A 688 -51.92 -53.68 36.66
C ARG A 688 -52.82 -53.69 35.44
N ASN A 689 -52.78 -52.64 34.62
CA ASN A 689 -53.63 -52.49 33.44
C ASN A 689 -53.34 -53.56 32.38
N VAL A 690 -52.08 -53.98 32.20
CA VAL A 690 -51.72 -55.11 31.32
C VAL A 690 -52.29 -56.44 31.85
N ARG A 691 -52.20 -56.72 33.17
CA ARG A 691 -52.81 -57.91 33.77
C ARG A 691 -54.33 -57.92 33.60
N SER A 692 -55.00 -56.79 33.85
CA SER A 692 -56.44 -56.65 33.61
C SER A 692 -56.79 -56.79 32.13
N TRP A 693 -56.02 -56.20 31.22
CA TRP A 693 -56.23 -56.35 29.77
C TRP A 693 -56.15 -57.80 29.31
N LEU A 694 -55.21 -58.59 29.83
CA LEU A 694 -55.07 -60.02 29.51
C LEU A 694 -56.33 -60.83 29.86
N GLN A 695 -57.12 -60.41 30.86
CA GLN A 695 -58.41 -60.98 31.24
C GLN A 695 -59.58 -60.37 30.45
N LEU A 696 -59.63 -59.03 30.36
CA LEU A 696 -60.72 -58.27 29.72
C LEU A 696 -60.82 -58.54 28.21
N ARG A 697 -59.69 -58.73 27.51
CA ARG A 697 -59.66 -59.04 26.06
C ARG A 697 -60.42 -60.33 25.70
N THR A 698 -60.53 -61.26 26.64
CA THR A 698 -61.27 -62.51 26.48
C THR A 698 -62.74 -62.41 26.88
N TRP A 699 -63.08 -61.51 27.82
CA TRP A 699 -64.42 -61.42 28.42
C TRP A 699 -65.46 -60.82 27.47
N GLU A 700 -66.60 -61.51 27.32
CA GLU A 700 -67.59 -61.19 26.29
C GLU A 700 -68.35 -59.88 26.56
N TRP A 701 -68.70 -59.61 27.82
CA TRP A 701 -69.30 -58.32 28.21
C TRP A 701 -68.39 -57.14 27.91
N PHE A 702 -67.07 -57.31 28.04
CA PHE A 702 -66.12 -56.25 27.69
C PHE A 702 -65.97 -56.07 26.17
N LYS A 703 -66.03 -57.15 25.38
CA LYS A 703 -66.11 -57.08 23.91
C LYS A 703 -67.40 -56.38 23.44
N LEU A 704 -68.53 -56.66 24.09
CA LEU A 704 -69.81 -55.99 23.82
C LEU A 704 -69.75 -54.51 24.18
N TYR A 705 -69.27 -54.17 25.39
CA TYR A 705 -69.04 -52.79 25.81
C TYR A 705 -68.11 -52.04 24.85
N GLY A 706 -67.04 -52.66 24.37
CA GLY A 706 -66.14 -52.09 23.37
C GLY A 706 -66.80 -51.79 22.01
N LYS A 707 -67.82 -52.57 21.61
CA LYS A 707 -68.62 -52.33 20.39
C LYS A 707 -69.71 -51.27 20.59
N VAL A 708 -70.32 -51.21 21.78
CA VAL A 708 -71.45 -50.31 22.08
C VAL A 708 -70.98 -48.92 22.52
N LYS A 709 -69.86 -48.81 23.25
CA LYS A 709 -69.35 -47.51 23.75
C LYS A 709 -69.13 -46.45 22.65
N PRO A 710 -68.61 -46.77 21.44
CA PRO A 710 -68.50 -45.78 20.36
C PRO A 710 -69.85 -45.30 19.79
N MET A 711 -70.93 -46.05 20.00
CA MET A 711 -72.28 -45.67 19.57
C MET A 711 -72.97 -44.74 20.59
N LEU A 712 -72.48 -44.71 21.83
CA LEU A 712 -72.97 -43.82 22.90
C LEU A 712 -72.27 -42.46 22.83
N ARG A 713 -72.79 -41.56 21.99
CA ARG A 713 -72.23 -40.20 21.77
C ARG A 713 -72.53 -39.19 22.88
N ALA A 714 -73.58 -39.39 23.67
CA ALA A 714 -74.10 -38.41 24.62
C ALA A 714 -73.02 -37.92 25.61
N GLY A 715 -72.89 -36.59 25.74
CA GLY A 715 -71.98 -35.91 26.68
C GLY A 715 -70.59 -35.61 26.13
N LYS A 716 -70.00 -36.50 25.32
CA LYS A 716 -68.62 -36.33 24.80
C LYS A 716 -68.47 -35.14 23.85
N GLU A 717 -69.46 -34.95 22.96
CA GLU A 717 -69.43 -33.87 21.98
C GLU A 717 -69.42 -32.47 22.66
N GLN A 718 -69.98 -32.34 23.87
CA GLN A 718 -69.88 -31.10 24.67
C GLN A 718 -68.51 -30.92 25.32
N GLU A 719 -67.97 -31.96 25.98
CA GLU A 719 -66.65 -31.89 26.64
C GLU A 719 -65.52 -31.60 25.62
N GLU A 720 -65.62 -32.18 24.42
CA GLU A 720 -64.69 -31.92 23.31
C GLU A 720 -64.88 -30.49 22.74
N MET A 721 -66.12 -29.97 22.66
CA MET A 721 -66.39 -28.58 22.24
C MET A 721 -65.96 -27.53 23.28
N ASP A 722 -66.13 -27.77 24.57
CA ASP A 722 -65.71 -26.86 25.63
C ASP A 722 -64.17 -26.75 25.66
N ALA A 723 -63.48 -27.89 25.55
CA ALA A 723 -62.02 -27.95 25.45
C ALA A 723 -61.48 -27.29 24.17
N LEU A 724 -62.16 -27.47 23.03
CA LEU A 724 -61.87 -26.74 21.79
C LEU A 724 -62.06 -25.24 21.96
N THR A 725 -63.13 -24.79 22.62
CA THR A 725 -63.44 -23.36 22.83
C THR A 725 -62.34 -22.67 23.64
N VAL A 726 -61.86 -23.29 24.73
CA VAL A 726 -60.72 -22.76 25.51
C VAL A 726 -59.47 -22.68 24.65
N LYS A 727 -59.16 -23.74 23.89
CA LYS A 727 -57.94 -23.80 23.07
C LYS A 727 -57.96 -22.85 21.87
N ILE A 728 -59.13 -22.62 21.25
CA ILE A 728 -59.32 -21.61 20.21
C ILE A 728 -58.98 -20.23 20.78
N LYS A 729 -59.55 -19.88 21.94
CA LYS A 729 -59.27 -18.61 22.58
C LYS A 729 -57.80 -18.42 22.95
N GLU A 730 -57.14 -19.45 23.52
CA GLU A 730 -55.70 -19.40 23.79
C GLU A 730 -54.88 -19.16 22.51
N LEU A 731 -55.29 -19.73 21.37
CA LEU A 731 -54.62 -19.52 20.09
C LEU A 731 -54.91 -18.13 19.50
N GLU A 732 -56.11 -17.58 19.67
CA GLU A 732 -56.48 -16.22 19.26
C GLU A 732 -55.74 -15.14 20.08
N ASP A 733 -55.69 -15.30 21.40
CA ASP A 733 -54.97 -14.40 22.32
C ASP A 733 -53.44 -14.42 22.05
N ASN A 734 -52.87 -15.58 21.69
CA ASN A 734 -51.46 -15.65 21.28
C ASN A 734 -51.24 -15.10 19.86
N LEU A 735 -52.09 -15.42 18.89
CA LEU A 735 -51.96 -14.95 17.50
C LEU A 735 -52.02 -13.42 17.41
N THR A 736 -52.97 -12.79 18.10
CA THR A 736 -53.12 -11.33 18.11
C THR A 736 -51.90 -10.63 18.72
N LYS A 737 -51.31 -11.22 19.76
CA LYS A 737 -50.07 -10.73 20.38
C LYS A 737 -48.87 -10.85 19.45
N GLU A 738 -48.64 -12.01 18.85
CA GLU A 738 -47.50 -12.24 17.94
C GLU A 738 -47.66 -11.48 16.61
N GLU A 739 -48.88 -11.23 16.14
CA GLU A 739 -49.12 -10.30 15.04
C GLU A 739 -48.78 -8.85 15.41
N GLY A 740 -49.08 -8.42 16.63
CA GLY A 740 -48.75 -7.08 17.13
C GLY A 740 -47.24 -6.85 17.15
N THR A 741 -46.49 -7.75 17.77
CA THR A 741 -45.01 -7.68 17.83
C THR A 741 -44.38 -7.83 16.45
N ARG A 742 -44.92 -8.69 15.56
CA ARG A 742 -44.46 -8.78 14.16
C ARG A 742 -44.63 -7.45 13.42
N LYS A 743 -45.79 -6.80 13.50
CA LYS A 743 -46.04 -5.51 12.83
C LYS A 743 -45.13 -4.40 13.34
N GLU A 744 -44.81 -4.39 14.65
CA GLU A 744 -43.84 -3.45 15.21
C GLU A 744 -42.43 -3.70 14.68
N LEU A 745 -41.96 -4.96 14.69
CA LEU A 745 -40.64 -5.33 14.18
C LEU A 745 -40.50 -5.09 12.66
N GLU A 746 -41.55 -5.34 11.88
CA GLU A 746 -41.61 -5.01 10.44
C GLU A 746 -41.49 -3.49 10.21
N SER A 747 -42.10 -2.66 11.06
CA SER A 747 -41.97 -1.20 11.00
C SER A 747 -40.56 -0.72 11.40
N GLN A 748 -39.95 -1.32 12.42
CA GLN A 748 -38.57 -1.01 12.81
C GLN A 748 -37.57 -1.43 11.72
N LEU A 749 -37.75 -2.62 11.12
CA LEU A 749 -36.94 -3.11 10.00
C LEU A 749 -37.05 -2.19 8.78
N ALA A 750 -38.25 -1.72 8.44
CA ALA A 750 -38.47 -0.81 7.32
C ALA A 750 -37.66 0.50 7.48
N LYS A 751 -37.67 1.11 8.67
CA LYS A 751 -36.87 2.31 8.97
C LYS A 751 -35.37 2.07 8.84
N LEU A 752 -34.86 0.96 9.37
CA LEU A 752 -33.43 0.61 9.25
C LEU A 752 -33.01 0.33 7.80
N VAL A 753 -33.92 -0.19 6.97
CA VAL A 753 -33.70 -0.34 5.52
C VAL A 753 -33.72 1.01 4.80
N GLU A 754 -34.60 1.93 5.19
CA GLU A 754 -34.66 3.31 4.68
C GLU A 754 -33.38 4.09 5.02
N GLU A 755 -32.96 4.11 6.29
CA GLU A 755 -31.69 4.71 6.75
C GLU A 755 -30.47 4.12 6.01
N LYS A 756 -30.42 2.80 5.82
CA LYS A 756 -29.38 2.13 5.03
C LYS A 756 -29.38 2.59 3.58
N ASN A 757 -30.55 2.73 2.96
CA ASN A 757 -30.68 3.16 1.57
C ASN A 757 -30.29 4.64 1.41
N GLU A 758 -30.63 5.51 2.36
CA GLU A 758 -30.14 6.89 2.40
C GLU A 758 -28.61 6.94 2.49
N LEU A 759 -28.01 6.20 3.43
CA LEU A 759 -26.55 6.15 3.58
C LEU A 759 -25.86 5.63 2.30
N PHE A 760 -26.46 4.63 1.64
CA PHE A 760 -25.95 4.12 0.36
C PHE A 760 -26.06 5.15 -0.77
N GLN A 761 -27.15 5.92 -0.85
CA GLN A 761 -27.28 7.02 -1.81
C GLN A 761 -26.29 8.15 -1.53
N ARG A 762 -26.07 8.52 -0.27
CA ARG A 762 -25.07 9.52 0.13
C ARG A 762 -23.66 9.07 -0.28
N LEU A 763 -23.29 7.82 0.03
CA LEU A 763 -22.03 7.21 -0.40
C LEU A 763 -21.89 7.20 -1.93
N GLN A 764 -22.91 6.78 -2.67
CA GLN A 764 -22.87 6.76 -4.14
C GLN A 764 -22.76 8.17 -4.76
N ASN A 765 -23.33 9.18 -4.10
CA ASN A 765 -23.18 10.58 -4.50
C ASN A 765 -21.76 11.09 -4.24
N GLU A 766 -21.19 10.80 -3.07
CA GLU A 766 -19.79 11.11 -2.72
C GLU A 766 -18.79 10.37 -3.63
N GLU A 767 -19.03 9.11 -4.00
CA GLU A 767 -18.24 8.38 -5.01
C GLU A 767 -18.26 9.08 -6.37
N SER A 768 -19.42 9.55 -6.86
CA SER A 768 -19.45 10.37 -8.08
C SER A 768 -18.76 11.71 -7.90
N GLY A 769 -18.86 12.33 -6.72
CA GLY A 769 -18.11 13.54 -6.37
C GLY A 769 -16.60 13.33 -6.43
N LYS A 770 -16.07 12.19 -5.93
CA LYS A 770 -14.65 11.81 -6.04
C LYS A 770 -14.18 11.85 -7.49
N SER A 771 -15.00 11.38 -8.44
CA SER A 771 -14.68 11.41 -9.87
C SER A 771 -14.54 12.84 -10.42
N ASP A 772 -15.45 13.75 -10.05
CA ASP A 772 -15.37 15.17 -10.45
C ASP A 772 -14.21 15.91 -9.76
N TYR A 773 -13.93 15.60 -8.49
CA TYR A 773 -12.76 16.12 -7.77
C TYR A 773 -11.45 15.62 -8.39
N GLU A 774 -11.35 14.34 -8.77
CA GLU A 774 -10.18 13.79 -9.48
C GLU A 774 -10.00 14.39 -10.88
N ALA A 775 -11.09 14.60 -11.63
CA ALA A 775 -11.03 15.28 -12.92
C ALA A 775 -10.55 16.74 -12.78
N ARG A 776 -11.04 17.44 -11.75
CA ARG A 776 -10.60 18.81 -11.41
C ARG A 776 -9.15 18.85 -10.93
N LEU A 777 -8.72 17.88 -10.11
CA LEU A 777 -7.33 17.73 -9.66
C LEU A 777 -6.40 17.51 -10.87
N THR A 778 -6.74 16.57 -11.75
CA THR A 778 -5.97 16.26 -12.97
C THR A 778 -5.85 17.50 -13.87
N LYS A 779 -6.95 18.25 -14.05
CA LYS A 779 -6.93 19.53 -14.79
C LYS A 779 -6.02 20.56 -14.13
N LEU A 780 -6.07 20.71 -12.81
CA LEU A 780 -5.19 21.61 -12.05
C LEU A 780 -3.72 21.20 -12.12
N GLN A 781 -3.41 19.89 -12.10
CA GLN A 781 -2.05 19.37 -12.28
C GLN A 781 -1.52 19.65 -13.70
N ALA A 782 -2.34 19.48 -14.74
CA ALA A 782 -1.98 19.84 -16.11
C ALA A 782 -1.74 21.35 -16.25
N GLN A 783 -2.62 22.19 -15.68
CA GLN A 783 -2.45 23.64 -15.66
C GLN A 783 -1.22 24.08 -14.85
N LYS A 784 -0.89 23.39 -13.75
CA LYS A 784 0.35 23.63 -12.99
C LYS A 784 1.57 23.29 -13.84
N SER A 785 1.60 22.12 -14.48
CA SER A 785 2.74 21.71 -15.32
C SER A 785 2.96 22.65 -16.52
N ASP A 786 1.90 23.24 -17.06
CA ASP A 786 2.02 24.26 -18.11
C ASP A 786 2.54 25.59 -17.54
N MET A 787 2.03 26.05 -16.40
CA MET A 787 2.55 27.24 -15.72
C MET A 787 4.01 27.06 -15.26
N ASP A 788 4.40 25.91 -14.73
CA ASP A 788 5.78 25.61 -14.32
C ASP A 788 6.75 25.71 -15.52
N LYS A 789 6.34 25.30 -16.74
CA LYS A 789 7.11 25.49 -17.97
C LYS A 789 7.21 26.96 -18.36
N GLN A 790 6.09 27.67 -18.37
CA GLN A 790 6.06 29.10 -18.69
C GLN A 790 6.94 29.91 -17.73
N LEU A 791 6.96 29.55 -16.44
CA LEU A 791 7.79 30.16 -15.41
C LEU A 791 9.28 29.88 -15.66
N ASN A 792 9.65 28.64 -16.04
CA ASN A 792 11.03 28.32 -16.41
C ASN A 792 11.48 29.08 -17.68
N GLU A 793 10.66 29.11 -18.74
CA GLU A 793 10.96 29.90 -19.95
C GLU A 793 11.09 31.41 -19.64
N LEU A 794 10.28 31.94 -18.73
CA LEU A 794 10.38 33.32 -18.29
C LEU A 794 11.64 33.59 -17.45
N ASN A 795 12.07 32.65 -16.61
CA ASN A 795 13.31 32.75 -15.84
C ASN A 795 14.54 32.69 -16.75
N GLU A 796 14.56 31.78 -17.74
CA GLU A 796 15.63 31.74 -18.76
C GLU A 796 15.69 33.06 -19.53
N ARG A 797 14.55 33.56 -20.04
CA ARG A 797 14.48 34.86 -20.71
C ARG A 797 14.84 36.05 -19.81
N LEU A 798 14.63 35.95 -18.50
CA LEU A 798 15.01 36.99 -17.54
C LEU A 798 16.54 37.04 -17.39
N ALA A 799 17.18 35.89 -17.14
CA ALA A 799 18.63 35.79 -17.09
C ALA A 799 19.29 36.29 -18.40
N ASP A 800 18.72 35.89 -19.54
CA ASP A 800 19.14 36.33 -20.88
C ASP A 800 19.07 37.86 -21.05
N GLN A 801 18.15 38.55 -20.36
CA GLN A 801 18.03 40.02 -20.37
C GLN A 801 18.90 40.68 -19.29
N GLU A 802 19.12 40.05 -18.14
CA GLU A 802 20.04 40.53 -17.11
C GLU A 802 21.49 40.53 -17.61
N ASP A 803 21.92 39.48 -18.33
CA ASP A 803 23.24 39.43 -18.98
C ASP A 803 23.36 40.48 -20.08
N ARG A 804 22.35 40.66 -20.95
CA ARG A 804 22.33 41.73 -21.96
C ARG A 804 22.39 43.12 -21.32
N ASN A 805 21.71 43.34 -20.20
CA ASN A 805 21.75 44.60 -19.45
C ASN A 805 23.12 44.82 -18.77
N SER A 806 23.75 43.75 -18.27
CA SER A 806 25.12 43.76 -17.76
C SER A 806 26.12 44.17 -18.84
N ASP A 807 26.03 43.58 -20.04
CA ASP A 807 26.89 43.93 -21.19
C ASP A 807 26.60 45.32 -21.76
N LEU A 808 25.33 45.76 -21.83
CA LEU A 808 24.99 47.15 -22.14
C LEU A 808 25.53 48.12 -21.08
N GLY A 809 25.54 47.74 -19.81
CA GLY A 809 26.17 48.51 -18.72
C GLY A 809 27.69 48.63 -18.89
N ARG A 810 28.37 47.54 -19.28
CA ARG A 810 29.81 47.52 -19.61
C ARG A 810 30.11 48.40 -20.84
N ALA A 811 29.34 48.25 -21.90
CA ALA A 811 29.47 49.02 -23.14
C ALA A 811 29.22 50.52 -22.91
N LYS A 812 28.15 50.87 -22.16
CA LYS A 812 27.87 52.24 -21.73
C LYS A 812 29.04 52.83 -20.94
N LYS A 813 29.56 52.11 -19.93
CA LYS A 813 30.68 52.59 -19.11
C LYS A 813 31.95 52.84 -19.95
N LYS A 814 32.21 52.01 -20.97
CA LYS A 814 33.30 52.23 -21.93
C LYS A 814 33.06 53.47 -22.80
N ALA A 815 31.84 53.66 -23.31
CA ALA A 815 31.47 54.85 -24.07
C ALA A 815 31.54 56.14 -23.24
N GLU A 816 31.14 56.10 -21.95
CA GLU A 816 31.30 57.23 -21.01
C GLU A 816 32.78 57.56 -20.78
N GLN A 817 33.65 56.56 -20.63
CA GLN A 817 35.10 56.76 -20.55
C GLN A 817 35.70 57.33 -21.85
N GLU A 818 35.26 56.86 -23.02
CA GLU A 818 35.68 57.41 -24.32
C GLU A 818 35.20 58.86 -24.50
N ILE A 819 33.97 59.17 -24.10
CA ILE A 819 33.42 60.54 -24.08
C ILE A 819 34.22 61.46 -23.16
N ASP A 820 34.57 61.04 -21.94
CA ASP A 820 35.33 61.87 -21.01
C ASP A 820 36.80 62.05 -21.43
N ASN A 821 37.40 61.03 -22.04
CA ASN A 821 38.71 61.16 -22.70
C ASN A 821 38.63 62.14 -23.89
N LEU A 822 37.57 62.11 -24.69
CA LEU A 822 37.37 63.06 -25.79
C LEU A 822 37.13 64.49 -25.29
N LYS A 823 36.32 64.70 -24.24
CA LYS A 823 36.17 66.02 -23.58
C LYS A 823 37.51 66.55 -23.10
N LYS A 824 38.33 65.70 -22.48
CA LYS A 824 39.67 66.08 -22.02
C LYS A 824 40.57 66.46 -23.18
N ASN A 825 40.63 65.64 -24.23
CA ASN A 825 41.40 65.93 -25.44
C ASN A 825 40.95 67.24 -26.12
N VAL A 826 39.65 67.53 -26.15
CA VAL A 826 39.11 68.82 -26.64
C VAL A 826 39.57 69.96 -25.74
N SER A 827 39.52 69.84 -24.41
CA SER A 827 40.00 70.88 -23.49
C SER A 827 41.52 71.13 -23.61
N ASP A 828 42.32 70.06 -23.76
CA ASP A 828 43.76 70.16 -23.98
C ASP A 828 44.08 70.79 -25.36
N LEU A 829 43.27 70.50 -26.39
CA LEU A 829 43.36 71.13 -27.72
C LEU A 829 42.91 72.60 -27.71
N GLU A 830 41.85 72.96 -26.99
CA GLU A 830 41.43 74.36 -26.80
C GLU A 830 42.52 75.18 -26.07
N LEU A 831 43.16 74.59 -25.07
CA LEU A 831 44.25 75.22 -24.33
C LEU A 831 45.52 75.36 -25.18
N SER A 832 45.78 74.39 -26.07
CA SER A 832 46.83 74.48 -27.09
C SER A 832 46.51 75.54 -28.16
N LEU A 833 45.26 75.62 -28.63
CA LEU A 833 44.79 76.62 -29.58
C LEU A 833 44.94 78.03 -29.01
N ARG A 834 44.50 78.27 -27.77
CA ARG A 834 44.69 79.56 -27.08
C ARG A 834 46.17 79.95 -26.97
N LYS A 835 47.07 79.00 -26.70
CA LYS A 835 48.52 79.25 -26.73
C LYS A 835 48.98 79.68 -28.12
N ALA A 836 48.61 78.93 -29.17
CA ALA A 836 48.93 79.27 -30.55
C ALA A 836 48.34 80.63 -30.99
N GLU A 837 47.16 80.99 -30.51
CA GLU A 837 46.55 82.31 -30.72
C GLU A 837 47.33 83.43 -30.00
N THR A 838 47.78 83.21 -28.76
CA THR A 838 48.66 84.19 -28.08
C THR A 838 50.03 84.30 -28.73
N GLU A 839 50.62 83.20 -29.22
CA GLU A 839 51.85 83.26 -30.02
C GLU A 839 51.64 83.99 -31.35
N LYS A 840 50.50 83.77 -32.01
CA LYS A 840 50.10 84.51 -33.22
C LYS A 840 49.95 86.00 -32.93
N GLN A 841 49.26 86.38 -31.86
CA GLN A 841 49.11 87.78 -31.45
C GLN A 841 50.47 88.43 -31.12
N ASN A 842 51.36 87.72 -30.42
CA ASN A 842 52.72 88.20 -30.15
C ASN A 842 53.54 88.36 -31.44
N ARG A 843 53.43 87.44 -32.41
CA ARG A 843 54.06 87.57 -33.73
C ARG A 843 53.46 88.70 -34.55
N GLU A 844 52.14 88.90 -34.53
CA GLU A 844 51.46 90.02 -35.19
C GLU A 844 51.85 91.37 -34.55
N HIS A 845 52.06 91.42 -33.24
CA HIS A 845 52.58 92.60 -32.56
C HIS A 845 54.04 92.90 -32.95
N ASN A 846 54.90 91.88 -32.99
CA ASN A 846 56.28 92.02 -33.46
C ASN A 846 56.34 92.45 -34.95
N ILE A 847 55.46 91.90 -35.80
CA ILE A 847 55.35 92.31 -37.21
C ILE A 847 54.91 93.78 -37.31
N ARG A 848 53.96 94.23 -36.48
CA ARG A 848 53.61 95.67 -36.42
C ARG A 848 54.77 96.53 -35.95
N SER A 849 55.48 96.13 -34.89
CA SER A 849 56.67 96.87 -34.41
C SER A 849 57.73 97.00 -35.52
N LEU A 850 57.96 95.93 -36.29
CA LEU A 850 58.88 95.96 -37.44
C LEU A 850 58.33 96.79 -38.62
N GLN A 851 57.01 96.82 -38.83
CA GLN A 851 56.36 97.69 -39.83
C GLN A 851 56.41 99.18 -39.42
N ASP A 852 56.27 99.49 -38.14
CA ASP A 852 56.40 100.84 -37.59
C ASP A 852 57.86 101.31 -37.61
N GLU A 853 58.82 100.41 -37.32
CA GLU A 853 60.26 100.66 -37.52
C GLU A 853 60.62 100.86 -39.00
N MET A 854 60.09 100.05 -39.91
CA MET A 854 60.24 100.26 -41.36
C MET A 854 59.63 101.60 -41.79
N GLY A 855 58.43 101.95 -41.30
CA GLY A 855 57.79 103.24 -41.58
C GLY A 855 58.61 104.43 -41.07
N ALA A 856 59.23 104.31 -39.90
CA ALA A 856 60.15 105.31 -39.37
C ALA A 856 61.44 105.43 -40.20
N GLN A 857 61.96 104.31 -40.72
CA GLN A 857 63.08 104.32 -41.67
C GLN A 857 62.68 104.95 -43.01
N ASP A 858 61.52 104.62 -43.57
CA ASP A 858 61.00 105.22 -44.81
C ASP A 858 60.72 106.73 -44.65
N GLU A 859 60.21 107.19 -43.51
CA GLU A 859 60.12 108.62 -43.19
C GLU A 859 61.50 109.29 -43.13
N THR A 860 62.49 108.60 -42.57
CA THR A 860 63.87 109.11 -42.47
C THR A 860 64.50 109.19 -43.87
N VAL A 861 64.29 108.18 -44.72
CA VAL A 861 64.69 108.16 -46.13
C VAL A 861 63.95 109.24 -46.93
N ALA A 862 62.67 109.51 -46.65
CA ALA A 862 61.90 110.57 -47.30
C ALA A 862 62.38 111.98 -46.90
N LYS A 863 62.75 112.18 -45.63
CA LYS A 863 63.41 113.41 -45.13
C LYS A 863 64.77 113.60 -45.82
N LEU A 864 65.64 112.59 -45.78
CA LEU A 864 66.95 112.61 -46.44
C LEU A 864 66.86 112.87 -47.95
N ASN A 865 65.86 112.32 -48.66
CA ASN A 865 65.66 112.59 -50.08
C ASN A 865 65.14 114.01 -50.37
N LYS A 866 64.30 114.59 -49.51
CA LYS A 866 63.92 116.01 -49.61
C LYS A 866 65.11 116.94 -49.37
N GLU A 867 65.90 116.64 -48.35
CA GLU A 867 67.08 117.41 -47.97
C GLU A 867 68.18 117.32 -49.04
N LYS A 868 68.43 116.12 -49.58
CA LYS A 868 69.29 115.90 -50.75
C LYS A 868 68.83 116.71 -51.96
N LYS A 869 67.53 116.71 -52.29
CA LYS A 869 67.02 117.45 -53.45
C LYS A 869 67.17 118.97 -53.27
N HIS A 870 66.98 119.48 -52.04
CA HIS A 870 67.26 120.87 -51.71
C HIS A 870 68.75 121.21 -51.84
N GLN A 871 69.65 120.33 -51.38
CA GLN A 871 71.09 120.50 -51.56
C GLN A 871 71.53 120.41 -53.03
N GLU A 872 70.91 119.58 -53.86
CA GLU A 872 71.20 119.50 -55.30
C GLU A 872 70.80 120.79 -56.04
N GLU A 873 69.68 121.43 -55.67
CA GLU A 873 69.28 122.75 -56.20
C GLU A 873 70.20 123.90 -55.73
N VAL A 874 70.76 123.82 -54.52
CA VAL A 874 71.78 124.77 -54.02
C VAL A 874 73.15 124.52 -54.69
N ARG A 875 73.55 123.26 -54.87
CA ARG A 875 74.81 122.85 -55.48
C ARG A 875 74.90 123.25 -56.95
N SER A 876 73.77 123.34 -57.66
CA SER A 876 73.71 123.93 -59.00
C SER A 876 74.07 125.43 -59.06
N LYS A 877 74.22 126.13 -57.93
CA LYS A 877 74.64 127.54 -57.84
C LYS A 877 76.06 127.74 -57.29
N PHE A 878 76.73 126.68 -56.84
CA PHE A 878 78.10 126.70 -56.33
C PHE A 878 78.97 125.72 -57.13
N VAL A 879 79.27 126.11 -58.37
CA VAL A 879 80.09 125.36 -59.34
C VAL A 879 81.59 125.64 -59.17
N ASP A 880 81.96 126.67 -58.42
CA ASP A 880 83.18 127.46 -58.69
C ASP A 880 84.11 127.65 -57.47
N ASP A 881 84.19 126.67 -56.56
CA ASP A 881 85.25 126.61 -55.54
C ASP A 881 85.55 125.17 -55.07
N GLY A 882 86.81 124.90 -54.68
CA GLY A 882 87.33 123.58 -54.30
C GLY A 882 87.25 123.27 -52.78
N GLU A 883 88.03 122.34 -52.20
CA GLU A 883 88.99 121.37 -52.75
C GLU A 883 89.32 120.31 -51.64
N ARG A 884 89.69 119.05 -52.01
CA ARG A 884 90.44 118.07 -51.15
C ARG A 884 89.70 117.56 -49.88
N GLU A 885 90.09 116.50 -49.14
CA GLU A 885 91.10 115.42 -49.28
C GLU A 885 90.70 114.18 -48.41
N ASN A 886 91.19 112.97 -48.75
CA ASN A 886 91.48 111.78 -47.90
C ASN A 886 90.45 111.20 -46.86
N GLY A 887 90.38 109.88 -46.56
CA GLY A 887 91.02 108.66 -47.10
C GLY A 887 91.02 107.48 -46.08
N PHE A 888 91.18 106.22 -46.54
CA PHE A 888 91.42 104.95 -45.76
C PHE A 888 90.26 104.49 -44.81
N SER A 889 90.09 103.25 -44.29
CA SER A 889 90.60 101.84 -44.45
C SER A 889 89.73 100.92 -43.51
N ASP A 890 89.66 99.58 -43.46
CA ASP A 890 90.25 98.40 -44.16
C ASP A 890 89.34 97.11 -43.94
N PRO A 891 89.68 95.88 -44.41
CA PRO A 891 88.71 94.76 -44.57
C PRO A 891 88.95 93.47 -43.70
N ALA A 892 88.31 92.33 -44.11
CA ALA A 892 88.56 90.91 -43.72
C ALA A 892 87.95 90.38 -42.38
N ALA A 893 87.69 89.07 -42.16
CA ALA A 893 87.40 87.91 -43.04
C ALA A 893 86.88 86.65 -42.26
N MET A 894 86.07 85.81 -42.94
CA MET A 894 86.01 84.32 -42.95
C MET A 894 85.94 83.43 -41.66
N THR A 895 85.18 82.30 -41.79
CA THR A 895 85.49 80.88 -41.41
C THR A 895 84.69 80.12 -40.31
N PHE A 896 84.51 78.80 -40.56
CA PHE A 896 84.05 77.64 -39.74
C PHE A 896 82.58 77.57 -39.21
N LEU A 897 82.04 76.43 -38.72
CA LEU A 897 81.86 75.00 -39.18
C LEU A 897 81.36 74.14 -37.97
N ILE A 898 80.88 72.91 -38.24
CA ILE A 898 80.66 71.77 -37.30
C ILE A 898 79.30 71.68 -36.55
N THR A 899 78.97 70.45 -36.14
CA THR A 899 77.66 69.87 -35.80
C THR A 899 77.49 69.58 -34.30
N GLN A 900 76.24 69.31 -33.85
CA GLN A 900 75.88 68.00 -33.29
C GLN A 900 74.35 67.80 -33.12
N LYS A 901 73.95 66.60 -32.66
CA LYS A 901 72.56 66.13 -32.52
C LYS A 901 71.97 66.47 -31.14
N TYR A 902 70.64 66.44 -31.03
CA TYR A 902 69.97 65.32 -30.36
C TYR A 902 68.74 64.87 -31.16
#